data_AF-Q5ZZR8-F1
#
_entry.id   AF-Q5ZZR8-F1
#
_cell.length_a   1.000
_cell.length_b   1.000
_cell.length_c   1.000
_cell.angle_alpha   90.00
_cell.angle_beta   90.00
_cell.angle_gamma   90.00
#
_symmetry.space_group_name_H-M   'P 1'
#
loop_
_entity.id
_entity.type
_entity.pdbx_description
1 polymer ?
#
loop_
_entity_poly.entity_id
_entity_poly.type
_entity_poly.pdbx_seq_one_letter_code
_entity_poly.pdbx_strand_id
1 'polypeptide(L)'
;MLFYLSKRKKIVLTGLTVAVIAAGMSFFANPQFSNFFRFNSQISYNSKAPSSVAKNDPNDLSFYSPVTNSEFDPLKKSQPKADLIKPLEEKKEDIKPQQIQKEEIKPEAEKESFDLITTPKTQTNQNPEQTQTETPKRVDAEYGYVTLDWSGLKVKAYVKKKPNRQYSTYDVQNGLANRKPYQAQVVDEVLSIEVTPEIREANRKNAAAALKNSVQGSAFSIYADTIAQGDDKVAAVVAQNYENYYKNMFLKWRELFENGDKVRDFLTQEGYNKYPDIKSKYESDLAKAEIEIRKAEAEVQKIYNERPPRTGFDGSGKETFTEENKIKLRDWQVKYNEAIKKQEAAKQLKEDAKNTKYAKLIYYLDYSKFVKNSKENDDYLSKGFTINPDNSNISVDAEGTLRSNSWSPLINQVTSVYKKDNETRRAFGYGSYWWRSGGQILDGTYEGWTKKDITSSQEYAKYSVSKSDGIEIAELTKNADNTAQTARDKGIVITIDFSNESGYKKTKKLIEDLKKDGKQITSYRFFHIGKNDANQKFKDILETLPENLPQLELLFDNTNTSALLALENKKIDELSIYTEGNSLSDDWAINPWALKNTAWYNTNDYNVSFDYAPGAKVATRITFNSLAFDDSDYQGNGDYKRINDGLRMAYWTRNNEKVFQGGMGPGLSPDIKESENSYPTGLDLTRVKKMKSLKGLIFSDQQKSTNSKPRRLTRIGLYNDSENFEIPVDELNHAQFDVLDTHPMMRPKPKIFFANNSATKRIKVTGNGTLTSQGATNLRILLENGRQKHDDTKIFTDQRIIVDPNNSALAASLSSAGFQVDQSATSQIKFN
;
A
#
# COMPACT_ATOMS: atom_id res chain seq x y z
N MET A 1 8.56 45.20 -17.83
CA MET A 1 9.91 45.69 -18.19
C MET A 1 10.52 44.75 -19.22
N LEU A 2 11.26 45.27 -20.20
CA LEU A 2 12.01 44.49 -21.19
C LEU A 2 13.51 44.69 -20.94
N PHE A 3 14.24 43.61 -20.66
CA PHE A 3 15.69 43.68 -20.45
C PHE A 3 16.45 43.51 -21.77
N TYR A 4 17.18 44.54 -22.19
CA TYR A 4 18.02 44.51 -23.39
C TYR A 4 19.40 43.89 -23.06
N LEU A 5 19.72 42.74 -23.66
CA LEU A 5 21.02 42.07 -23.53
C LEU A 5 21.88 42.28 -24.79
N SER A 6 23.15 42.63 -24.60
CA SER A 6 24.07 43.00 -25.68
C SER A 6 24.54 41.83 -26.53
N LYS A 7 24.88 42.09 -27.81
CA LYS A 7 25.12 41.06 -28.84
C LYS A 7 26.15 39.99 -28.44
N ARG A 8 27.20 40.32 -27.69
CA ARG A 8 28.22 39.34 -27.24
C ARG A 8 27.67 38.24 -26.32
N LYS A 9 26.61 38.52 -25.52
CA LYS A 9 25.97 37.50 -24.66
C LYS A 9 25.02 36.56 -25.41
N LYS A 10 24.59 36.89 -26.65
CA LYS A 10 23.73 35.99 -27.44
C LYS A 10 24.51 34.82 -28.05
N ILE A 11 25.70 35.08 -28.61
CA ILE A 11 26.48 34.08 -29.35
C ILE A 11 26.89 32.87 -28.48
N VAL A 12 27.28 33.11 -27.22
CA VAL A 12 27.65 32.06 -26.26
C VAL A 12 26.45 31.14 -25.93
N LEU A 13 25.23 31.67 -25.94
CA LEU A 13 24.03 30.91 -25.59
C LEU A 13 23.54 30.02 -26.75
N THR A 14 23.66 30.48 -28.01
CA THR A 14 23.25 29.70 -29.18
C THR A 14 24.18 28.52 -29.47
N GLY A 15 25.49 28.65 -29.17
CA GLY A 15 26.45 27.56 -29.36
C GLY A 15 26.22 26.36 -28.44
N LEU A 16 25.64 26.59 -27.26
CA LEU A 16 25.38 25.54 -26.25
C LEU A 16 24.03 24.82 -26.45
N THR A 17 23.02 25.47 -27.04
CA THR A 17 21.69 24.85 -27.21
C THR A 17 21.61 23.86 -28.37
N VAL A 18 22.31 24.10 -29.48
CA VAL A 18 22.20 23.23 -30.68
C VAL A 18 22.75 21.81 -30.44
N ALA A 19 23.84 21.68 -29.68
CA ALA A 19 24.45 20.38 -29.38
C ALA A 19 23.59 19.49 -28.46
N VAL A 20 22.82 20.10 -27.55
CA VAL A 20 21.97 19.37 -26.58
C VAL A 20 20.72 18.79 -27.25
N ILE A 21 20.14 19.51 -28.23
CA ILE A 21 18.87 19.15 -28.85
C ILE A 21 19.00 17.88 -29.72
N ALA A 22 20.10 17.74 -30.46
CA ALA A 22 20.33 16.58 -31.34
C ALA A 22 20.47 15.25 -30.58
N ALA A 23 21.05 15.29 -29.38
CA ALA A 23 21.12 14.10 -28.51
C ALA A 23 19.79 13.83 -27.80
N GLY A 24 19.14 14.88 -27.26
CA GLY A 24 17.99 14.74 -26.36
C GLY A 24 16.75 14.07 -26.96
N MET A 25 16.46 14.28 -28.26
CA MET A 25 15.21 13.79 -28.87
C MET A 25 15.10 12.27 -28.96
N SER A 26 16.22 11.53 -28.97
CA SER A 26 16.22 10.06 -29.09
C SER A 26 15.87 9.32 -27.79
N PHE A 27 15.92 9.97 -26.63
CA PHE A 27 15.79 9.31 -25.32
C PHE A 27 14.34 9.16 -24.83
N PHE A 28 13.42 10.01 -25.28
CA PHE A 28 12.06 10.09 -24.73
C PHE A 28 11.04 9.13 -25.38
N ALA A 29 11.42 8.40 -26.43
CA ALA A 29 10.50 7.59 -27.24
C ALA A 29 10.32 6.13 -26.78
N ASN A 30 11.03 5.67 -25.74
CA ASN A 30 11.02 4.26 -25.32
C ASN A 30 10.47 4.11 -23.89
N PRO A 31 9.33 3.41 -23.68
CA PRO A 31 8.67 3.28 -22.37
C PRO A 31 9.46 2.49 -21.32
N GLN A 32 10.59 1.86 -21.67
CA GLN A 32 11.51 1.26 -20.69
C GLN A 32 12.19 2.32 -19.80
N PHE A 33 12.36 3.56 -20.26
CA PHE A 33 13.12 4.60 -19.55
C PHE A 33 12.36 5.27 -18.38
N SER A 34 11.03 5.15 -18.30
CA SER A 34 10.26 5.77 -17.19
C SER A 34 10.57 5.13 -15.83
N ASN A 35 11.04 3.89 -15.81
CA ASN A 35 11.51 3.20 -14.59
C ASN A 35 12.93 3.61 -14.16
N PHE A 36 13.68 4.34 -14.99
CA PHE A 36 15.11 4.58 -14.78
C PHE A 36 15.43 5.59 -13.66
N PHE A 37 14.48 6.46 -13.30
CA PHE A 37 14.73 7.60 -12.42
C PHE A 37 14.43 7.36 -10.92
N ARG A 38 14.07 6.15 -10.50
CA ARG A 38 13.68 5.85 -9.10
C ARG A 38 14.77 5.15 -8.29
N PHE A 39 15.90 5.83 -8.11
CA PHE A 39 17.02 5.35 -7.29
C PHE A 39 17.37 6.38 -6.19
N ASN A 40 16.62 6.34 -5.09
CA ASN A 40 17.02 6.95 -3.81
C ASN A 40 17.49 5.84 -2.86
N SER A 41 18.58 6.07 -2.13
CA SER A 41 19.14 5.14 -1.12
C SER A 41 18.44 5.22 0.25
N GLN A 42 17.14 5.48 0.25
CA GLN A 42 16.23 5.21 1.37
C GLN A 42 15.43 3.94 1.07
N ILE A 43 14.72 3.40 2.06
CA ILE A 43 13.92 2.16 1.92
C ILE A 43 12.91 2.33 0.77
N SER A 44 13.23 1.75 -0.39
CA SER A 44 12.46 1.94 -1.61
C SER A 44 11.30 0.94 -1.65
N TYR A 45 10.08 1.45 -1.47
CA TYR A 45 8.85 0.68 -1.52
C TYR A 45 8.60 0.15 -2.94
N ASN A 46 9.13 -1.04 -3.22
CA ASN A 46 8.79 -1.79 -4.42
C ASN A 46 7.31 -2.14 -4.41
N SER A 47 6.52 -1.62 -5.36
CA SER A 47 5.08 -1.91 -5.48
C SER A 47 4.74 -3.36 -5.86
N LYS A 48 5.76 -4.21 -6.10
CA LYS A 48 5.64 -5.68 -6.23
C LYS A 48 5.83 -6.42 -4.89
N ALA A 49 6.31 -5.74 -3.85
CA ALA A 49 6.22 -6.21 -2.47
C ALA A 49 4.80 -5.92 -1.91
N PRO A 50 4.34 -6.61 -0.86
CA PRO A 50 3.17 -6.13 -0.14
C PRO A 50 3.42 -4.69 0.37
N SER A 51 2.35 -3.92 0.55
CA SER A 51 2.34 -2.89 1.58
C SER A 51 2.40 -3.56 2.94
N SER A 52 3.58 -4.03 3.33
CA SER A 52 4.01 -3.88 4.72
C SER A 52 4.06 -2.38 4.98
N VAL A 53 2.90 -1.82 5.32
CA VAL A 53 2.84 -0.62 6.14
C VAL A 53 3.82 -0.89 7.26
N ALA A 54 4.85 -0.04 7.39
CA ALA A 54 5.64 -0.02 8.59
C ALA A 54 4.65 0.31 9.72
N LYS A 55 4.15 -0.73 10.41
CA LYS A 55 3.31 -0.55 11.59
C LYS A 55 4.07 0.43 12.46
N ASN A 56 3.38 1.49 12.90
CA ASN A 56 3.99 2.63 13.56
C ASN A 56 4.95 2.17 14.67
N ASP A 57 5.94 3.00 14.99
CA ASP A 57 6.82 2.78 16.14
C ASP A 57 5.98 2.25 17.33
N PRO A 58 6.37 1.14 18.00
CA PRO A 58 5.57 0.56 19.08
C PRO A 58 5.21 1.53 20.22
N ASN A 59 5.82 2.73 20.25
CA ASN A 59 5.57 3.80 21.21
C ASN A 59 4.69 4.95 20.66
N ASP A 60 4.20 4.88 19.42
CA ASP A 60 3.31 5.89 18.84
C ASP A 60 1.86 5.74 19.35
N LEU A 61 1.61 6.37 20.50
CA LEU A 61 0.31 6.45 21.14
C LEU A 61 -0.71 7.35 20.40
N SER A 62 -0.39 7.91 19.22
CA SER A 62 -1.26 8.85 18.50
C SER A 62 -2.24 8.20 17.52
N PHE A 63 -2.02 6.93 17.12
CA PHE A 63 -2.77 6.29 16.04
C PHE A 63 -3.31 4.90 16.41
N TYR A 64 -4.59 4.85 16.81
CA TYR A 64 -5.37 3.60 16.86
C TYR A 64 -5.70 3.12 15.44
N SER A 65 -4.80 2.33 14.84
CA SER A 65 -5.03 1.74 13.52
C SER A 65 -6.14 0.69 13.58
N PRO A 66 -7.04 0.62 12.57
CA PRO A 66 -7.95 -0.52 12.36
C PRO A 66 -7.26 -1.90 12.32
N VAL A 67 -5.93 -1.94 12.13
CA VAL A 67 -5.09 -3.16 12.02
C VAL A 67 -4.26 -3.44 13.29
N THR A 68 -4.33 -2.59 14.32
CA THR A 68 -3.56 -2.75 15.58
C THR A 68 -4.44 -3.05 16.79
N ASN A 69 -5.53 -3.79 16.58
CA ASN A 69 -6.41 -4.23 17.67
C ASN A 69 -5.84 -5.41 18.48
N SER A 70 -4.80 -6.09 18.00
CA SER A 70 -4.03 -7.06 18.76
C SER A 70 -2.92 -6.39 19.58
N GLU A 71 -2.72 -6.86 20.81
CA GLU A 71 -1.51 -6.58 21.58
C GLU A 71 -0.31 -7.24 20.88
N PHE A 72 0.86 -6.61 20.97
CA PHE A 72 2.10 -7.18 20.46
C PHE A 72 2.58 -8.27 21.41
N ASP A 73 2.26 -9.53 21.10
CA ASP A 73 2.98 -10.69 21.67
C ASP A 73 4.34 -10.81 20.95
N PRO A 74 5.46 -10.47 21.60
CA PRO A 74 6.77 -10.67 21.01
C PRO A 74 7.01 -12.17 20.88
N LEU A 75 7.13 -12.66 19.63
CA LEU A 75 7.65 -13.99 19.31
C LEU A 75 8.78 -14.35 20.29
N LYS A 76 8.50 -15.30 21.20
CA LYS A 76 9.41 -15.63 22.30
C LYS A 76 10.79 -15.91 21.72
N LYS A 77 11.72 -14.98 21.94
CA LYS A 77 13.13 -15.18 21.62
C LYS A 77 13.66 -16.27 22.53
N SER A 78 13.53 -17.52 22.10
CA SER A 78 14.41 -18.60 22.50
C SER A 78 15.81 -18.25 21.99
N GLN A 79 16.46 -17.29 22.65
CA GLN A 79 17.87 -17.01 22.44
C GLN A 79 18.60 -18.33 22.71
N PRO A 80 19.34 -18.88 21.74
CA PRO A 80 20.38 -19.84 22.08
C PRO A 80 21.29 -19.13 23.08
N LYS A 81 21.51 -19.74 24.25
CA LYS A 81 22.62 -19.30 25.10
C LYS A 81 23.89 -19.57 24.29
N ALA A 82 24.50 -18.51 23.78
CA ALA A 82 25.83 -18.59 23.22
C ALA A 82 26.78 -18.84 24.39
N ASP A 83 27.17 -20.10 24.59
CA ASP A 83 28.22 -20.43 25.55
C ASP A 83 29.50 -19.71 25.11
N LEU A 84 29.92 -18.75 25.93
CA LEU A 84 31.08 -17.91 25.66
C LEU A 84 32.33 -18.80 25.67
N ILE A 85 32.91 -19.03 24.49
CA ILE A 85 34.26 -19.59 24.36
C ILE A 85 35.20 -18.65 25.10
N LYS A 86 35.66 -19.06 26.29
CA LYS A 86 36.68 -18.34 27.03
C LYS A 86 37.99 -18.36 26.24
N PRO A 87 38.80 -17.27 26.27
CA PRO A 87 40.16 -17.30 25.77
C PRO A 87 40.99 -18.41 26.44
N LEU A 88 42.03 -18.88 25.74
CA LEU A 88 43.08 -19.67 26.37
C LEU A 88 43.90 -18.77 27.30
N GLU A 89 44.07 -19.19 28.55
CA GLU A 89 45.09 -18.69 29.46
C GLU A 89 46.00 -19.84 29.91
N GLU A 90 47.19 -19.49 30.40
CA GLU A 90 48.32 -20.42 30.53
C GLU A 90 48.24 -21.35 31.75
N LYS A 91 49.09 -22.40 31.74
CA LYS A 91 49.28 -23.31 32.87
C LYS A 91 49.72 -22.58 34.14
N LYS A 92 49.15 -23.00 35.27
CA LYS A 92 49.86 -23.18 36.55
C LYS A 92 49.19 -24.30 37.36
N GLU A 93 49.91 -24.83 38.34
CA GLU A 93 49.67 -26.16 38.94
C GLU A 93 48.93 -26.10 40.29
N ASP A 94 48.30 -27.22 40.65
CA ASP A 94 47.78 -27.68 41.97
C ASP A 94 46.98 -26.71 42.87
N ILE A 95 45.87 -27.13 43.49
CA ILE A 95 45.84 -28.02 44.67
C ILE A 95 44.44 -28.65 44.83
N LYS A 96 44.38 -29.89 45.35
CA LYS A 96 43.17 -30.56 45.91
C LYS A 96 43.17 -30.39 47.45
N PRO A 97 42.01 -30.27 48.14
CA PRO A 97 41.24 -31.49 48.46
C PRO A 97 39.71 -31.35 48.72
N GLN A 98 39.06 -32.51 48.92
CA GLN A 98 37.80 -32.80 49.65
C GLN A 98 36.50 -32.07 49.23
N GLN A 99 35.39 -32.76 48.86
CA GLN A 99 34.57 -33.76 49.57
C GLN A 99 33.88 -33.29 50.86
N ILE A 100 32.55 -33.39 50.86
CA ILE A 100 31.73 -34.11 51.85
C ILE A 100 30.38 -34.46 51.19
N GLN A 101 29.79 -35.61 51.55
CA GLN A 101 28.45 -36.06 51.15
C GLN A 101 27.50 -35.98 52.35
N LYS A 102 26.21 -35.72 52.12
CA LYS A 102 25.00 -36.18 52.87
C LYS A 102 23.79 -35.29 52.52
N GLU A 103 22.54 -35.75 52.55
CA GLU A 103 22.01 -37.13 52.64
C GLU A 103 20.65 -37.23 51.92
N GLU A 104 20.19 -38.47 51.75
CA GLU A 104 18.96 -38.86 51.07
C GLU A 104 17.80 -39.05 52.07
N ILE A 105 16.60 -38.54 51.75
CA ILE A 105 15.35 -39.06 52.34
C ILE A 105 14.28 -39.14 51.23
N LYS A 106 13.75 -40.35 51.04
CA LYS A 106 12.52 -40.70 50.31
C LYS A 106 11.72 -41.63 51.23
N PRO A 107 10.38 -41.51 51.29
CA PRO A 107 9.52 -42.62 50.80
C PRO A 107 8.54 -42.12 49.71
N GLU A 108 8.05 -42.91 48.72
CA GLU A 108 7.39 -44.25 48.78
C GLU A 108 6.00 -44.13 49.46
N ALA A 109 4.89 -44.67 48.93
CA ALA A 109 4.64 -45.83 48.07
C ALA A 109 3.58 -45.48 46.96
N GLU A 110 3.59 -46.04 45.73
CA GLU A 110 3.02 -47.35 45.28
C GLU A 110 1.46 -47.27 45.11
N LYS A 111 0.72 -47.94 44.20
CA LYS A 111 0.79 -49.21 43.42
C LYS A 111 0.16 -49.03 42.01
N GLU A 112 0.70 -49.52 40.88
CA GLU A 112 0.77 -50.89 40.26
C GLU A 112 -0.30 -51.23 39.19
N SER A 113 0.15 -51.47 37.95
CA SER A 113 -0.19 -52.62 37.07
C SER A 113 0.88 -52.68 35.94
N PHE A 114 1.71 -53.73 35.78
CA PHE A 114 1.46 -55.13 35.34
C PHE A 114 0.79 -55.22 33.94
N ASP A 115 1.21 -56.03 32.95
CA ASP A 115 2.42 -56.87 32.67
C ASP A 115 2.28 -57.51 31.25
N LEU A 116 3.22 -58.17 30.53
CA LEU A 116 4.70 -58.33 30.48
C LEU A 116 5.07 -59.04 29.13
N ILE A 117 6.36 -59.37 28.87
CA ILE A 117 6.89 -60.44 27.94
C ILE A 117 6.77 -60.14 26.41
N THR A 118 7.64 -60.54 25.45
CA THR A 118 8.87 -61.40 25.37
C THR A 118 10.10 -60.67 24.77
N THR A 119 11.31 -61.20 24.99
CA THR A 119 12.56 -60.88 24.23
C THR A 119 13.15 -62.14 23.56
N PRO A 120 14.03 -62.03 22.54
CA PRO A 120 15.49 -62.13 22.73
C PRO A 120 16.30 -61.04 21.98
N LYS A 121 17.44 -60.50 22.46
CA LYS A 121 18.83 -61.06 22.47
C LYS A 121 19.34 -61.48 21.06
N THR A 122 20.49 -61.05 20.50
CA THR A 122 21.62 -60.12 20.87
C THR A 122 22.43 -59.84 19.55
N GLN A 123 23.54 -59.09 19.35
CA GLN A 123 24.54 -58.29 20.12
C GLN A 123 25.41 -57.39 19.18
N THR A 124 26.02 -56.29 19.69
CA THR A 124 27.18 -55.52 19.11
C THR A 124 26.98 -54.81 17.73
N ASN A 125 27.71 -53.76 17.32
CA ASN A 125 28.89 -53.07 17.89
C ASN A 125 28.98 -51.57 17.50
N GLN A 126 29.57 -50.75 18.38
CA GLN A 126 30.31 -49.46 18.20
C GLN A 126 29.76 -48.24 17.40
N ASN A 127 30.08 -47.07 17.96
CA ASN A 127 29.80 -45.68 17.56
C ASN A 127 30.62 -45.23 16.31
N PRO A 128 30.19 -44.22 15.53
CA PRO A 128 30.60 -42.85 15.86
C PRO A 128 29.54 -41.74 15.67
N GLU A 129 29.74 -40.66 16.43
CA GLU A 129 29.27 -39.26 16.27
C GLU A 129 27.77 -38.98 16.08
N GLN A 130 27.17 -38.42 17.13
CA GLN A 130 25.84 -37.81 17.09
C GLN A 130 25.89 -36.42 16.42
N THR A 131 25.47 -36.34 15.15
CA THR A 131 25.02 -35.08 14.57
C THR A 131 23.88 -34.51 15.42
N GLN A 132 23.94 -33.23 15.82
CA GLN A 132 22.84 -32.59 16.54
C GLN A 132 21.61 -32.43 15.63
N THR A 133 20.68 -33.38 15.71
CA THR A 133 19.44 -33.33 14.94
C THR A 133 18.50 -32.27 15.52
N GLU A 134 18.10 -31.28 14.72
CA GLU A 134 17.05 -30.33 15.11
C GLU A 134 15.76 -31.07 15.48
N THR A 135 15.11 -30.67 16.58
CA THR A 135 13.85 -31.26 17.03
C THR A 135 12.79 -31.17 15.92
N PRO A 136 12.20 -32.29 15.45
CA PRO A 136 11.24 -32.27 14.36
C PRO A 136 10.05 -31.35 14.65
N LYS A 137 9.79 -30.39 13.75
CA LYS A 137 8.62 -29.52 13.83
C LYS A 137 7.35 -30.38 13.69
N ARG A 138 6.40 -30.24 14.62
CA ARG A 138 5.21 -31.09 14.71
C ARG A 138 4.36 -30.96 13.44
N VAL A 139 4.19 -32.08 12.74
CA VAL A 139 3.25 -32.19 11.61
C VAL A 139 1.84 -32.43 12.17
N ASP A 140 0.88 -31.62 11.77
CA ASP A 140 -0.53 -31.72 12.15
C ASP A 140 -1.43 -31.14 11.03
N ALA A 141 -2.67 -30.75 11.34
CA ALA A 141 -3.61 -30.20 10.35
C ALA A 141 -3.28 -28.74 9.94
N GLU A 142 -2.53 -28.00 10.75
CA GLU A 142 -2.14 -26.61 10.49
C GLU A 142 -0.73 -26.51 9.88
N TYR A 143 0.15 -27.50 10.13
CA TYR A 143 1.53 -27.48 9.63
C TYR A 143 1.98 -28.81 9.01
N GLY A 144 2.75 -28.74 7.91
CA GLY A 144 3.32 -29.92 7.29
C GLY A 144 4.30 -29.64 6.16
N TYR A 145 4.78 -30.69 5.51
CA TYR A 145 5.69 -30.58 4.37
C TYR A 145 4.95 -30.57 3.02
N VAL A 146 5.52 -29.86 2.04
CA VAL A 146 5.10 -29.87 0.63
C VAL A 146 6.33 -29.84 -0.28
N THR A 147 6.18 -30.29 -1.52
CA THR A 147 7.19 -30.11 -2.57
C THR A 147 6.76 -28.96 -3.47
N LEU A 148 7.64 -27.98 -3.65
CA LEU A 148 7.44 -26.78 -4.46
C LEU A 148 8.37 -26.82 -5.69
N ASP A 149 7.97 -26.16 -6.77
CA ASP A 149 8.80 -25.97 -7.96
C ASP A 149 9.42 -24.58 -7.96
N TRP A 150 10.76 -24.51 -7.99
CA TRP A 150 11.50 -23.25 -8.07
C TRP A 150 12.70 -23.40 -8.99
N SER A 151 12.76 -22.59 -10.06
CA SER A 151 13.79 -22.67 -11.10
C SER A 151 14.02 -24.08 -11.70
N GLY A 152 12.97 -24.91 -11.73
CA GLY A 152 13.03 -26.31 -12.17
C GLY A 152 13.52 -27.31 -11.11
N LEU A 153 13.90 -26.85 -9.92
CA LEU A 153 14.25 -27.69 -8.77
C LEU A 153 13.01 -28.01 -7.93
N LYS A 154 12.95 -29.24 -7.41
CA LYS A 154 11.97 -29.66 -6.42
C LYS A 154 12.46 -29.28 -5.02
N VAL A 155 11.82 -28.28 -4.41
CA VAL A 155 12.16 -27.75 -3.09
C VAL A 155 11.19 -28.29 -2.05
N LYS A 156 11.68 -29.06 -1.08
CA LYS A 156 10.89 -29.54 0.06
C LYS A 156 10.76 -28.43 1.09
N ALA A 157 9.55 -27.93 1.29
CA ALA A 157 9.23 -26.83 2.19
C ALA A 157 8.41 -27.32 3.39
N TYR A 158 8.73 -26.83 4.59
CA TYR A 158 7.85 -26.88 5.74
C TYR A 158 6.97 -25.63 5.73
N VAL A 159 5.66 -25.82 5.75
CA VAL A 159 4.67 -24.76 5.53
C VAL A 159 3.61 -24.74 6.62
N LYS A 160 3.07 -23.55 6.89
CA LYS A 160 1.75 -23.41 7.51
C LYS A 160 0.69 -23.53 6.42
N LYS A 161 -0.29 -24.40 6.63
CA LYS A 161 -1.41 -24.61 5.71
C LYS A 161 -2.29 -23.38 5.64
N LYS A 162 -2.70 -23.00 4.43
CA LYS A 162 -3.63 -21.88 4.24
C LYS A 162 -4.96 -22.18 4.96
N PRO A 163 -5.48 -21.25 5.76
CA PRO A 163 -6.69 -21.49 6.51
C PRO A 163 -7.94 -21.45 5.60
N ASN A 164 -8.96 -22.23 5.95
CA ASN A 164 -10.27 -22.11 5.32
C ASN A 164 -11.13 -21.10 6.10
N ARG A 165 -11.67 -20.09 5.40
CA ARG A 165 -12.67 -19.15 5.94
C ARG A 165 -13.84 -19.93 6.54
N GLN A 166 -14.11 -19.70 7.83
CA GLN A 166 -15.30 -20.22 8.49
C GLN A 166 -16.38 -19.14 8.53
N TYR A 167 -17.63 -19.55 8.38
CA TYR A 167 -18.81 -18.68 8.52
C TYR A 167 -19.70 -19.25 9.64
N SER A 168 -20.33 -18.40 10.45
CA SER A 168 -21.27 -18.89 11.47
C SER A 168 -22.55 -19.43 10.83
N THR A 169 -23.28 -20.29 11.54
CA THR A 169 -24.61 -20.74 11.12
C THR A 169 -25.56 -19.56 10.85
N TYR A 170 -25.47 -18.49 11.65
CA TYR A 170 -26.23 -17.27 11.45
C TYR A 170 -25.87 -16.57 10.13
N ASP A 171 -24.58 -16.45 9.81
CA ASP A 171 -24.09 -15.81 8.57
C ASP A 171 -24.58 -16.53 7.31
N VAL A 172 -24.63 -17.86 7.35
CA VAL A 172 -25.12 -18.68 6.25
C VAL A 172 -26.64 -18.58 6.13
N GLN A 173 -27.38 -18.74 7.23
CA GLN A 173 -28.85 -18.71 7.24
C GLN A 173 -29.44 -17.35 6.86
N ASN A 174 -28.77 -16.24 7.20
CA ASN A 174 -29.22 -14.89 6.83
C ASN A 174 -28.67 -14.39 5.48
N GLY A 175 -27.87 -15.21 4.77
CA GLY A 175 -27.30 -14.84 3.47
C GLY A 175 -26.27 -13.70 3.55
N LEU A 176 -25.47 -13.66 4.63
CA LEU A 176 -24.39 -12.70 4.85
C LEU A 176 -23.03 -13.25 4.37
N ALA A 177 -22.87 -14.57 4.35
CA ALA A 177 -21.74 -15.23 3.72
C ALA A 177 -21.74 -14.99 2.19
N ASN A 178 -20.55 -14.96 1.57
CA ASN A 178 -20.42 -14.73 0.13
C ASN A 178 -20.99 -15.91 -0.68
N ARG A 179 -21.79 -15.61 -1.73
CA ARG A 179 -22.38 -16.55 -2.70
C ARG A 179 -21.39 -17.60 -3.24
N LYS A 180 -20.11 -17.26 -3.38
CA LYS A 180 -19.02 -18.22 -3.60
C LYS A 180 -17.95 -17.97 -2.53
N PRO A 181 -17.48 -18.98 -1.76
CA PRO A 181 -16.54 -18.75 -0.67
C PRO A 181 -15.28 -17.99 -1.10
N TYR A 182 -15.06 -16.83 -0.48
CA TYR A 182 -13.86 -16.02 -0.70
C TYR A 182 -12.75 -16.45 0.25
N GLN A 183 -11.55 -16.58 -0.30
CA GLN A 183 -10.28 -16.73 0.41
C GLN A 183 -9.38 -15.56 0.00
N ALA A 184 -8.75 -14.94 0.99
CA ALA A 184 -7.67 -13.97 0.83
C ALA A 184 -6.28 -14.64 0.82
N GLN A 185 -6.13 -15.82 1.42
CA GLN A 185 -4.91 -16.63 1.42
C GLN A 185 -5.11 -17.88 0.55
N VAL A 186 -4.47 -17.94 -0.62
CA VAL A 186 -4.74 -18.99 -1.64
C VAL A 186 -3.65 -20.05 -1.79
N VAL A 187 -2.49 -19.82 -1.17
CA VAL A 187 -1.29 -20.69 -1.12
C VAL A 187 -0.84 -20.85 0.33
N ASP A 188 -0.16 -21.95 0.62
CA ASP A 188 0.44 -22.21 1.94
C ASP A 188 1.58 -21.22 2.23
N GLU A 189 1.86 -20.94 3.50
CA GLU A 189 2.92 -20.03 3.95
C GLU A 189 4.23 -20.80 4.17
N VAL A 190 5.30 -20.43 3.46
CA VAL A 190 6.62 -21.06 3.61
C VAL A 190 7.33 -20.54 4.86
N LEU A 191 7.69 -21.45 5.77
CA LEU A 191 8.36 -21.14 7.03
C LEU A 191 9.84 -21.53 7.02
N SER A 192 10.19 -22.59 6.30
CA SER A 192 11.56 -23.04 6.05
C SER A 192 11.62 -24.04 4.90
N ILE A 193 12.76 -24.16 4.22
CA ILE A 193 12.99 -25.16 3.17
C ILE A 193 14.22 -26.02 3.47
N GLU A 194 14.25 -27.21 2.90
CA GLU A 194 15.43 -28.08 2.87
C GLU A 194 16.41 -27.53 1.81
N VAL A 195 17.53 -26.96 2.25
CA VAL A 195 18.52 -26.31 1.35
C VAL A 195 19.57 -27.32 0.89
N THR A 196 19.32 -27.97 -0.24
CA THR A 196 20.29 -28.83 -0.91
C THR A 196 21.42 -28.02 -1.56
N PRO A 197 22.57 -28.64 -1.94
CA PRO A 197 23.64 -27.96 -2.67
C PRO A 197 23.16 -27.29 -3.97
N GLU A 198 22.25 -27.92 -4.71
CA GLU A 198 21.70 -27.44 -5.97
C GLU A 198 20.84 -26.18 -5.77
N ILE A 199 20.06 -26.14 -4.69
CA ILE A 199 19.22 -24.99 -4.33
C ILE A 199 20.11 -23.80 -3.92
N ARG A 200 21.17 -24.05 -3.14
CA ARG A 200 22.16 -23.01 -2.78
C ARG A 200 22.90 -22.48 -4.01
N GLU A 201 23.34 -23.37 -4.89
CA GLU A 201 24.01 -23.05 -6.15
C GLU A 201 23.10 -22.24 -7.11
N ALA A 202 21.80 -22.58 -7.19
CA ALA A 202 20.82 -21.82 -7.96
C ALA A 202 20.59 -20.40 -7.37
N ASN A 203 20.45 -20.27 -6.04
CA ASN A 203 20.29 -18.96 -5.39
C ASN A 203 21.54 -18.08 -5.59
N ARG A 204 22.73 -18.68 -5.53
CA ARG A 204 24.01 -18.03 -5.81
C ARG A 204 24.13 -17.59 -7.28
N LYS A 205 23.67 -18.40 -8.24
CA LYS A 205 23.59 -18.01 -9.67
C LYS A 205 22.64 -16.84 -9.87
N ASN A 206 21.47 -16.84 -9.23
CA ASN A 206 20.55 -15.71 -9.27
C ASN A 206 21.19 -14.44 -8.70
N ALA A 207 21.96 -14.54 -7.61
CA ALA A 207 22.69 -13.42 -7.04
C ALA A 207 23.77 -12.87 -7.99
N ALA A 208 24.58 -13.73 -8.62
CA ALA A 208 25.57 -13.29 -9.60
C ALA A 208 24.92 -12.63 -10.84
N ALA A 209 23.78 -13.18 -11.29
CA ALA A 209 22.98 -12.59 -12.37
C ALA A 209 22.37 -11.24 -11.97
N ALA A 210 21.82 -11.13 -10.76
CA ALA A 210 21.27 -9.89 -10.21
C ALA A 210 22.32 -8.78 -10.13
N LEU A 211 23.52 -9.09 -9.62
CA LEU A 211 24.64 -8.15 -9.58
C LEU A 211 24.97 -7.62 -10.97
N LYS A 212 25.18 -8.53 -11.94
CA LYS A 212 25.45 -8.20 -13.34
C LYS A 212 24.35 -7.34 -13.96
N ASN A 213 23.09 -7.76 -13.83
CA ASN A 213 21.93 -7.05 -14.39
C ASN A 213 21.69 -5.68 -13.73
N SER A 214 22.08 -5.53 -12.46
CA SER A 214 21.97 -4.26 -11.72
C SER A 214 23.04 -3.21 -12.10
N VAL A 215 23.91 -3.55 -13.06
CA VAL A 215 24.96 -2.70 -13.65
C VAL A 215 24.83 -2.65 -15.18
N GLN A 216 24.55 -3.78 -15.84
CA GLN A 216 24.52 -3.89 -17.30
C GLN A 216 23.14 -3.56 -17.88
N GLY A 217 23.03 -2.38 -18.51
CA GLY A 217 21.86 -1.92 -19.26
C GLY A 217 22.24 -0.84 -20.29
N SER A 218 21.28 -0.11 -20.86
CA SER A 218 21.54 0.95 -21.86
C SER A 218 22.42 2.09 -21.35
N ALA A 219 22.43 2.36 -20.04
CA ALA A 219 23.37 3.29 -19.41
C ALA A 219 24.82 2.76 -19.41
N PHE A 220 25.01 1.44 -19.40
CA PHE A 220 26.34 0.81 -19.36
C PHE A 220 27.03 0.82 -20.73
N SER A 221 26.28 0.74 -21.84
CA SER A 221 26.85 0.93 -23.18
C SER A 221 27.34 2.36 -23.38
N ILE A 222 26.51 3.36 -23.01
CA ILE A 222 26.94 4.78 -22.99
C ILE A 222 28.19 4.95 -22.13
N TYR A 223 28.26 4.25 -21.00
CA TYR A 223 29.40 4.31 -20.10
C TYR A 223 30.69 3.69 -20.71
N ALA A 224 30.58 2.56 -21.43
CA ALA A 224 31.69 1.97 -22.19
C ALA A 224 32.21 2.92 -23.29
N ASP A 225 31.30 3.51 -24.08
CA ASP A 225 31.63 4.51 -25.10
C ASP A 225 32.28 5.77 -24.51
N THR A 226 31.98 6.07 -23.24
CA THR A 226 32.56 7.20 -22.50
C THR A 226 34.00 6.92 -22.05
N ILE A 227 34.33 5.69 -21.62
CA ILE A 227 35.73 5.30 -21.30
C ILE A 227 36.65 5.53 -22.49
N ALA A 228 36.21 5.18 -23.70
CA ALA A 228 36.98 5.37 -24.94
C ALA A 228 37.28 6.86 -25.25
N GLN A 229 36.55 7.81 -24.65
CA GLN A 229 36.74 9.25 -24.82
C GLN A 229 37.59 9.90 -23.71
N GLY A 230 38.04 9.12 -22.71
CA GLY A 230 38.98 9.56 -21.68
C GLY A 230 38.36 10.08 -20.38
N ASP A 231 39.22 10.24 -19.38
CA ASP A 231 38.88 10.47 -17.97
C ASP A 231 37.96 11.68 -17.74
N ASP A 232 38.22 12.81 -18.39
CA ASP A 232 37.42 14.04 -18.24
C ASP A 232 35.95 13.84 -18.69
N LYS A 233 35.73 12.95 -19.67
CA LYS A 233 34.40 12.58 -20.15
C LYS A 233 33.70 11.62 -19.18
N VAL A 234 34.45 10.65 -18.65
CA VAL A 234 33.98 9.74 -17.58
C VAL A 234 33.53 10.54 -16.36
N ALA A 235 34.37 11.47 -15.87
CA ALA A 235 34.05 12.36 -14.77
C ALA A 235 32.79 13.20 -15.06
N ALA A 236 32.71 13.85 -16.23
CA ALA A 236 31.57 14.68 -16.60
C ALA A 236 30.24 13.90 -16.67
N VAL A 237 30.23 12.69 -17.26
CA VAL A 237 29.03 11.84 -17.37
C VAL A 237 28.58 11.33 -16.00
N VAL A 238 29.53 10.96 -15.13
CA VAL A 238 29.22 10.56 -13.75
C VAL A 238 28.67 11.74 -12.95
N ALA A 239 29.36 12.89 -12.95
CA ALA A 239 28.96 14.08 -12.19
C ALA A 239 27.56 14.57 -12.56
N GLN A 240 27.20 14.58 -13.85
CA GLN A 240 25.86 14.95 -14.33
C GLN A 240 24.73 14.04 -13.83
N ASN A 241 25.05 12.80 -13.43
CA ASN A 241 24.07 11.76 -13.06
C ASN A 241 24.35 11.16 -11.67
N TYR A 242 25.18 11.84 -10.86
CA TYR A 242 25.83 11.26 -9.70
C TYR A 242 24.84 10.78 -8.64
N GLU A 243 24.01 11.70 -8.13
CA GLU A 243 23.14 11.49 -6.97
C GLU A 243 22.18 10.29 -7.10
N ASN A 244 21.66 10.05 -8.31
CA ASN A 244 20.62 9.04 -8.55
C ASN A 244 21.20 7.68 -8.97
N TYR A 245 22.05 7.64 -10.00
CA TYR A 245 22.48 6.37 -10.60
C TYR A 245 23.87 5.95 -10.13
N TYR A 246 24.90 6.75 -10.43
CA TYR A 246 26.29 6.34 -10.21
C TYR A 246 26.66 6.20 -8.74
N LYS A 247 26.18 7.10 -7.86
CA LYS A 247 26.36 7.01 -6.40
C LYS A 247 25.84 5.68 -5.85
N ASN A 248 24.60 5.31 -6.20
CA ASN A 248 23.99 4.05 -5.76
C ASN A 248 24.64 2.82 -6.41
N MET A 249 25.14 2.92 -7.65
CA MET A 249 25.91 1.85 -8.29
C MET A 249 27.29 1.65 -7.65
N PHE A 250 28.01 2.73 -7.34
CA PHE A 250 29.36 2.70 -6.76
C PHE A 250 29.38 2.23 -5.31
N LEU A 251 28.34 2.56 -4.53
CA LEU A 251 28.19 2.08 -3.15
C LEU A 251 28.17 0.53 -3.06
N LYS A 252 27.66 -0.16 -4.10
CA LYS A 252 27.66 -1.64 -4.18
C LYS A 252 29.04 -2.26 -4.18
N TRP A 253 30.05 -1.52 -4.62
CA TRP A 253 31.42 -2.00 -4.84
C TRP A 253 32.45 -1.39 -3.88
N ARG A 254 32.00 -0.48 -2.99
CA ARG A 254 32.87 0.34 -2.15
C ARG A 254 33.85 -0.50 -1.33
N GLU A 255 33.37 -1.54 -0.65
CA GLU A 255 34.20 -2.42 0.18
C GLU A 255 35.30 -3.12 -0.65
N LEU A 256 34.99 -3.59 -1.86
CA LEU A 256 35.97 -4.21 -2.75
C LEU A 256 37.00 -3.21 -3.32
N PHE A 257 36.57 -1.99 -3.66
CA PHE A 257 37.41 -1.00 -4.35
C PHE A 257 38.26 -0.14 -3.40
N GLU A 258 37.90 -0.09 -2.12
CA GLU A 258 38.67 0.54 -1.04
C GLU A 258 39.61 -0.46 -0.34
N ASN A 259 39.42 -1.78 -0.51
CA ASN A 259 40.32 -2.84 -0.04
C ASN A 259 41.63 -2.96 -0.87
N GLY A 260 42.33 -1.84 -1.05
CA GLY A 260 43.62 -1.77 -1.73
C GLY A 260 43.64 -2.42 -3.12
N ASP A 261 44.57 -3.35 -3.30
CA ASP A 261 44.79 -4.06 -4.57
C ASP A 261 43.89 -5.30 -4.73
N LYS A 262 43.04 -5.63 -3.75
CA LYS A 262 42.25 -6.87 -3.74
C LYS A 262 41.24 -6.97 -4.88
N VAL A 263 40.75 -5.82 -5.37
CA VAL A 263 39.90 -5.74 -6.58
C VAL A 263 40.56 -6.38 -7.81
N ARG A 264 41.90 -6.40 -7.89
CA ARG A 264 42.66 -6.93 -9.04
C ARG A 264 42.35 -8.40 -9.33
N ASP A 265 42.08 -9.20 -8.30
CA ASP A 265 41.69 -10.61 -8.43
C ASP A 265 40.40 -10.78 -9.26
N PHE A 266 39.49 -9.79 -9.18
CA PHE A 266 38.14 -9.80 -9.75
C PHE A 266 38.04 -9.14 -11.13
N LEU A 267 39.15 -8.65 -11.70
CA LEU A 267 39.17 -8.04 -13.02
C LEU A 267 39.27 -9.09 -14.14
N THR A 268 38.85 -8.72 -15.36
CA THR A 268 39.16 -9.47 -16.59
C THR A 268 40.67 -9.47 -16.84
N GLN A 269 41.17 -10.30 -17.77
CA GLN A 269 42.60 -10.31 -18.09
C GLN A 269 43.12 -8.97 -18.63
N GLU A 270 42.28 -8.22 -19.37
CA GLU A 270 42.61 -6.84 -19.77
C GLU A 270 42.64 -5.91 -18.56
N GLY A 271 41.62 -5.97 -17.70
CA GLY A 271 41.55 -5.17 -16.47
C GLY A 271 42.72 -5.43 -15.52
N TYR A 272 43.13 -6.69 -15.36
CA TYR A 272 44.29 -7.10 -14.56
C TYR A 272 45.61 -6.48 -15.06
N ASN A 273 45.74 -6.33 -16.38
CA ASN A 273 46.87 -5.68 -17.05
C ASN A 273 46.77 -4.14 -16.96
N LYS A 274 45.55 -3.58 -16.99
CA LYS A 274 45.28 -2.13 -16.88
C LYS A 274 45.25 -1.59 -15.46
N TYR A 275 45.14 -2.45 -14.45
CA TYR A 275 45.05 -2.04 -13.05
C TYR A 275 46.19 -1.11 -12.57
N PRO A 276 47.48 -1.36 -12.91
CA PRO A 276 48.57 -0.44 -12.53
C PRO A 276 48.40 0.97 -13.12
N ASP A 277 48.00 1.08 -14.40
CA ASP A 277 47.71 2.36 -15.07
C ASP A 277 46.58 3.11 -14.33
N ILE A 278 45.49 2.40 -14.01
CA ILE A 278 44.31 2.95 -13.33
C ILE A 278 44.66 3.44 -11.91
N LYS A 279 45.44 2.65 -11.16
CA LYS A 279 45.89 2.98 -9.80
C LYS A 279 46.81 4.20 -9.81
N SER A 280 47.86 4.19 -10.63
CA SER A 280 48.82 5.30 -10.76
C SER A 280 48.15 6.61 -11.20
N LYS A 281 47.22 6.54 -12.16
CA LYS A 281 46.42 7.70 -12.60
C LYS A 281 45.57 8.26 -11.45
N TYR A 282 44.87 7.41 -10.70
CA TYR A 282 44.08 7.81 -9.54
C TYR A 282 44.93 8.47 -8.45
N GLU A 283 46.08 7.88 -8.10
CA GLU A 283 47.01 8.43 -7.10
C GLU A 283 47.58 9.80 -7.55
N SER A 284 47.91 9.94 -8.84
CA SER A 284 48.34 11.22 -9.43
C SER A 284 47.27 12.30 -9.37
N ASP A 285 46.02 11.97 -9.69
CA ASP A 285 44.90 12.94 -9.71
C ASP A 285 44.43 13.30 -8.30
N LEU A 286 44.41 12.34 -7.37
CA LEU A 286 44.16 12.59 -5.95
C LEU A 286 45.20 13.57 -5.38
N ALA A 287 46.49 13.37 -5.67
CA ALA A 287 47.55 14.27 -5.23
C ALA A 287 47.39 15.71 -5.79
N LYS A 288 46.95 15.85 -7.05
CA LYS A 288 46.61 17.18 -7.65
C LYS A 288 45.42 17.80 -6.93
N ALA A 289 44.33 17.06 -6.74
CA ALA A 289 43.15 17.54 -6.04
C ALA A 289 43.49 18.00 -4.61
N GLU A 290 44.32 17.26 -3.88
CA GLU A 290 44.76 17.63 -2.53
C GLU A 290 45.73 18.82 -2.49
N ILE A 291 46.39 19.17 -3.60
CA ILE A 291 47.12 20.43 -3.74
C ILE A 291 46.13 21.60 -3.98
N GLU A 292 45.16 21.44 -4.89
CA GLU A 292 44.18 22.50 -5.17
C GLU A 292 43.20 22.74 -4.00
N ILE A 293 42.80 21.70 -3.25
CA ILE A 293 42.00 21.83 -2.03
C ILE A 293 42.75 22.69 -1.00
N ARG A 294 44.03 22.39 -0.73
CA ARG A 294 44.85 23.18 0.20
C ARG A 294 45.06 24.63 -0.26
N LYS A 295 45.22 24.87 -1.57
CA LYS A 295 45.28 26.23 -2.13
C LYS A 295 43.97 26.99 -1.94
N ALA A 296 42.84 26.37 -2.26
CA ALA A 296 41.52 26.97 -2.12
C ALA A 296 41.17 27.22 -0.65
N GLU A 297 41.54 26.33 0.26
CA GLU A 297 41.35 26.50 1.70
C GLU A 297 42.22 27.62 2.27
N ALA A 298 43.48 27.75 1.82
CA ALA A 298 44.31 28.90 2.14
C ALA A 298 43.75 30.22 1.56
N GLU A 299 43.16 30.20 0.35
CA GLU A 299 42.52 31.38 -0.25
C GLU A 299 41.25 31.79 0.53
N VAL A 300 40.38 30.83 0.86
CA VAL A 300 39.18 31.04 1.70
C VAL A 300 39.57 31.58 3.07
N GLN A 301 40.57 30.99 3.74
CA GLN A 301 41.03 31.47 5.05
C GLN A 301 41.66 32.86 4.98
N LYS A 302 42.43 33.16 3.92
CA LYS A 302 42.99 34.51 3.71
C LYS A 302 41.88 35.53 3.53
N ILE A 303 40.90 35.26 2.67
CA ILE A 303 39.77 36.17 2.43
C ILE A 303 38.93 36.29 3.71
N TYR A 304 38.70 35.22 4.45
CA TYR A 304 38.01 35.27 5.75
C TYR A 304 38.72 36.22 6.74
N ASN A 305 40.05 36.21 6.77
CA ASN A 305 40.84 37.14 7.59
C ASN A 305 40.81 38.59 7.05
N GLU A 306 40.53 38.81 5.77
CA GLU A 306 40.30 40.14 5.14
C GLU A 306 38.88 40.69 5.41
N ARG A 307 38.05 40.04 6.25
CA ARG A 307 36.67 40.47 6.53
C ARG A 307 36.64 41.84 7.25
N PRO A 308 35.89 42.84 6.73
CA PRO A 308 35.78 44.15 7.38
C PRO A 308 35.22 44.06 8.80
N PRO A 309 35.74 44.84 9.77
CA PRO A 309 35.28 44.77 11.14
C PRO A 309 33.86 45.33 11.30
N ARG A 310 33.03 44.57 12.04
CA ARG A 310 31.72 45.00 12.51
C ARG A 310 31.85 46.04 13.62
N THR A 311 30.92 46.99 13.67
CA THR A 311 30.84 48.02 14.72
C THR A 311 30.09 47.54 15.96
N GLY A 312 29.35 46.43 15.86
CA GLY A 312 28.55 45.89 16.95
C GLY A 312 27.47 44.91 16.46
N PHE A 313 26.33 44.93 17.13
CA PHE A 313 25.07 44.33 16.69
C PHE A 313 23.94 45.35 16.86
N ASP A 314 22.84 45.20 16.12
CA ASP A 314 21.60 45.94 16.37
C ASP A 314 20.68 45.19 17.37
N GLY A 315 19.54 45.79 17.70
CA GLY A 315 18.55 45.22 18.62
C GLY A 315 17.87 43.92 18.14
N SER A 316 18.16 43.46 16.92
CA SER A 316 17.75 42.14 16.40
C SER A 316 18.87 41.10 16.41
N GLY A 317 20.06 41.45 16.95
CA GLY A 317 21.25 40.59 16.97
C GLY A 317 22.02 40.57 15.65
N LYS A 318 21.68 41.45 14.69
CA LYS A 318 22.30 41.49 13.36
C LYS A 318 23.53 42.39 13.37
N GLU A 319 24.61 41.99 12.71
CA GLU A 319 25.87 42.74 12.71
C GLU A 319 25.73 44.14 12.09
N THR A 320 26.24 45.17 12.79
CA THR A 320 26.31 46.54 12.28
C THR A 320 27.70 46.86 11.72
N PHE A 321 27.76 47.79 10.77
CA PHE A 321 28.99 48.24 10.10
C PHE A 321 28.88 49.74 9.77
N THR A 322 30.01 50.45 9.71
CA THR A 322 30.06 51.81 9.12
C THR A 322 29.68 51.78 7.63
N GLU A 323 29.21 52.88 7.05
CA GLU A 323 28.86 52.91 5.61
C GLU A 323 30.05 52.50 4.71
N GLU A 324 31.26 52.90 5.08
CA GLU A 324 32.49 52.47 4.40
C GLU A 324 32.70 50.94 4.50
N ASN A 325 32.51 50.35 5.69
CA ASN A 325 32.64 48.91 5.88
C ASN A 325 31.48 48.13 5.23
N LYS A 326 30.28 48.70 5.07
CA LYS A 326 29.18 48.07 4.31
C LYS A 326 29.55 47.91 2.83
N ILE A 327 30.25 48.87 2.23
CA ILE A 327 30.75 48.76 0.85
C ILE A 327 31.82 47.66 0.79
N LYS A 328 32.86 47.75 1.64
CA LYS A 328 33.93 46.73 1.71
C LYS A 328 33.39 45.32 1.98
N LEU A 329 32.33 45.18 2.77
CA LEU A 329 31.71 43.88 3.11
C LEU A 329 31.02 43.24 1.90
N ARG A 330 30.43 44.04 1.00
CA ARG A 330 29.84 43.53 -0.25
C ARG A 330 30.91 43.01 -1.20
N ASP A 331 32.00 43.76 -1.36
CA ASP A 331 33.13 43.34 -2.19
C ASP A 331 33.84 42.11 -1.62
N TRP A 332 33.99 42.06 -0.29
CA TRP A 332 34.45 40.88 0.45
C TRP A 332 33.53 39.67 0.22
N GLN A 333 32.22 39.85 0.28
CA GLN A 333 31.26 38.75 0.10
C GLN A 333 31.28 38.18 -1.32
N VAL A 334 31.53 38.99 -2.35
CA VAL A 334 31.76 38.51 -3.72
C VAL A 334 33.02 37.63 -3.77
N LYS A 335 34.16 38.13 -3.27
CA LYS A 335 35.43 37.37 -3.22
C LYS A 335 35.29 36.06 -2.43
N TYR A 336 34.62 36.10 -1.28
CA TYR A 336 34.40 34.93 -0.44
C TYR A 336 33.54 33.88 -1.16
N ASN A 337 32.45 34.29 -1.81
CA ASN A 337 31.61 33.39 -2.60
C ASN A 337 32.35 32.79 -3.82
N GLU A 338 33.30 33.53 -4.41
CA GLU A 338 34.17 33.01 -5.48
C GLU A 338 35.21 32.01 -4.95
N ALA A 339 35.79 32.27 -3.77
CA ALA A 339 36.73 31.35 -3.12
C ALA A 339 36.06 30.06 -2.62
N ILE A 340 34.83 30.13 -2.10
CA ILE A 340 34.03 28.95 -1.76
C ILE A 340 33.77 28.10 -3.02
N LYS A 341 33.40 28.72 -4.16
CA LYS A 341 33.24 27.98 -5.44
C LYS A 341 34.55 27.32 -5.92
N LYS A 342 35.71 27.94 -5.69
CA LYS A 342 37.01 27.29 -5.94
C LYS A 342 37.22 26.09 -5.02
N GLN A 343 36.86 26.19 -3.73
CA GLN A 343 36.97 25.10 -2.77
C GLN A 343 36.01 23.94 -3.12
N GLU A 344 34.78 24.23 -3.54
CA GLU A 344 33.80 23.27 -4.05
C GLU A 344 34.34 22.55 -5.30
N ALA A 345 34.85 23.30 -6.29
CA ALA A 345 35.46 22.73 -7.49
C ALA A 345 36.70 21.88 -7.18
N ALA A 346 37.56 22.31 -6.25
CA ALA A 346 38.74 21.55 -5.84
C ALA A 346 38.36 20.25 -5.11
N LYS A 347 37.29 20.27 -4.31
CA LYS A 347 36.71 19.05 -3.69
C LYS A 347 36.09 18.14 -4.75
N GLN A 348 35.43 18.69 -5.77
CA GLN A 348 34.89 17.92 -6.87
C GLN A 348 35.99 17.14 -7.62
N LEU A 349 37.18 17.71 -7.84
CA LEU A 349 38.31 16.98 -8.44
C LEU A 349 38.69 15.69 -7.69
N LYS A 350 38.56 15.67 -6.36
CA LYS A 350 38.85 14.49 -5.54
C LYS A 350 37.79 13.40 -5.71
N GLU A 351 36.52 13.79 -5.79
CA GLU A 351 35.42 12.87 -6.10
C GLU A 351 35.45 12.41 -7.56
N ASP A 352 35.80 13.27 -8.53
CA ASP A 352 35.94 12.92 -9.94
C ASP A 352 37.07 11.89 -10.18
N ALA A 353 38.20 12.02 -9.48
CA ALA A 353 39.26 11.01 -9.48
C ALA A 353 38.75 9.66 -8.93
N LYS A 354 38.02 9.68 -7.81
CA LYS A 354 37.43 8.47 -7.20
C LYS A 354 36.40 7.82 -8.12
N ASN A 355 35.47 8.61 -8.65
CA ASN A 355 34.45 8.22 -9.60
C ASN A 355 35.06 7.59 -10.86
N THR A 356 36.10 8.20 -11.42
CA THR A 356 36.81 7.69 -12.60
C THR A 356 37.52 6.37 -12.32
N LYS A 357 38.17 6.21 -11.16
CA LYS A 357 38.71 4.90 -10.71
C LYS A 357 37.60 3.85 -10.66
N TYR A 358 36.51 4.13 -9.95
CA TYR A 358 35.43 3.18 -9.70
C TYR A 358 34.77 2.73 -10.99
N ALA A 359 34.45 3.69 -11.86
CA ALA A 359 33.72 3.43 -13.08
C ALA A 359 34.59 2.61 -14.08
N LYS A 360 35.90 2.91 -14.17
CA LYS A 360 36.87 2.06 -14.91
C LYS A 360 36.96 0.64 -14.33
N LEU A 361 37.00 0.49 -13.01
CA LEU A 361 37.04 -0.84 -12.38
C LEU A 361 35.77 -1.65 -12.71
N ILE A 362 34.57 -1.05 -12.61
CA ILE A 362 33.28 -1.73 -12.89
C ILE A 362 33.18 -2.22 -14.34
N TYR A 363 33.72 -1.45 -15.30
CA TYR A 363 33.82 -1.86 -16.70
C TYR A 363 34.73 -3.09 -16.87
N TYR A 364 35.85 -3.11 -16.14
CA TYR A 364 36.84 -4.18 -16.19
C TYR A 364 36.61 -5.35 -15.23
N LEU A 365 35.47 -5.41 -14.54
CA LEU A 365 35.12 -6.54 -13.66
C LEU A 365 34.78 -7.81 -14.47
N ASP A 366 35.35 -8.93 -14.05
CA ASP A 366 34.94 -10.26 -14.50
C ASP A 366 33.81 -10.77 -13.59
N TYR A 367 32.58 -10.55 -14.05
CA TYR A 367 31.36 -10.95 -13.34
C TYR A 367 31.26 -12.46 -13.08
N SER A 368 32.06 -13.30 -13.75
CA SER A 368 32.09 -14.74 -13.48
C SER A 368 32.79 -15.10 -12.16
N LYS A 369 33.64 -14.21 -11.62
CA LYS A 369 34.45 -14.46 -10.42
C LYS A 369 33.72 -14.25 -9.09
N PHE A 370 32.53 -13.64 -9.09
CA PHE A 370 31.71 -13.45 -7.89
C PHE A 370 30.96 -14.73 -7.52
N VAL A 371 31.72 -15.73 -7.07
CA VAL A 371 31.26 -17.11 -6.83
C VAL A 371 30.98 -17.44 -5.36
N LYS A 372 30.87 -16.44 -4.48
CA LYS A 372 30.58 -16.62 -3.05
C LYS A 372 29.26 -15.94 -2.67
N ASN A 373 28.47 -16.60 -1.83
CA ASN A 373 27.24 -16.05 -1.25
C ASN A 373 27.48 -15.68 0.22
N SER A 374 26.82 -14.64 0.74
CA SER A 374 26.90 -14.33 2.17
C SER A 374 26.15 -15.38 3.01
N LYS A 375 26.59 -15.58 4.25
CA LYS A 375 25.83 -16.41 5.22
C LYS A 375 24.40 -15.91 5.38
N GLU A 376 24.19 -14.60 5.37
CA GLU A 376 22.85 -14.00 5.44
C GLU A 376 21.96 -14.44 4.26
N ASN A 377 22.47 -14.43 3.02
CA ASN A 377 21.70 -14.90 1.86
C ASN A 377 21.31 -16.38 1.97
N ASP A 378 22.16 -17.22 2.58
CA ASP A 378 21.88 -18.64 2.83
C ASP A 378 20.94 -18.85 4.04
N ASP A 379 21.01 -17.99 5.06
CA ASP A 379 20.10 -17.97 6.21
C ASP A 379 18.71 -17.40 5.87
N TYR A 380 18.57 -16.62 4.80
CA TYR A 380 17.28 -16.26 4.20
C TYR A 380 16.78 -17.37 3.28
N LEU A 381 17.67 -18.04 2.54
CA LEU A 381 17.32 -19.19 1.71
C LEU A 381 16.70 -20.32 2.54
N SER A 382 17.26 -20.66 3.71
CA SER A 382 16.69 -21.69 4.60
C SER A 382 15.31 -21.36 5.15
N LYS A 383 14.93 -20.07 5.18
CA LYS A 383 13.59 -19.58 5.54
C LYS A 383 12.63 -19.53 4.35
N GLY A 384 13.07 -19.94 3.15
CA GLY A 384 12.28 -19.91 1.92
C GLY A 384 12.31 -18.59 1.17
N PHE A 385 13.31 -17.73 1.40
CA PHE A 385 13.50 -16.46 0.68
C PHE A 385 14.66 -16.55 -0.31
N THR A 386 14.38 -16.25 -1.58
CA THR A 386 15.30 -16.41 -2.70
C THR A 386 15.65 -15.06 -3.32
N ILE A 387 16.83 -14.97 -3.92
CA ILE A 387 17.25 -13.80 -4.71
C ILE A 387 16.70 -13.95 -6.13
N ASN A 388 16.08 -12.89 -6.66
CA ASN A 388 15.63 -12.86 -8.05
C ASN A 388 16.77 -12.32 -8.96
N PRO A 389 16.91 -12.81 -10.21
CA PRO A 389 17.87 -12.27 -11.17
C PRO A 389 17.65 -10.80 -11.59
N ASP A 390 16.53 -10.17 -11.25
CA ASP A 390 16.24 -8.74 -11.49
C ASP A 390 16.49 -7.85 -10.26
N ASN A 391 17.02 -8.41 -9.16
CA ASN A 391 17.21 -7.68 -7.91
C ASN A 391 18.31 -6.62 -7.99
N SER A 392 17.93 -5.35 -7.95
CA SER A 392 18.86 -4.22 -7.96
C SER A 392 19.60 -3.99 -6.63
N ASN A 393 19.11 -4.54 -5.51
CA ASN A 393 19.59 -4.30 -4.15
C ASN A 393 20.62 -5.35 -3.70
N ILE A 394 21.72 -5.44 -4.43
CA ILE A 394 22.82 -6.37 -4.20
C ILE A 394 24.17 -5.64 -4.23
N SER A 395 25.07 -6.02 -3.34
CA SER A 395 26.41 -5.45 -3.16
C SER A 395 27.47 -6.55 -3.02
N VAL A 396 28.74 -6.13 -3.08
CA VAL A 396 29.92 -6.99 -3.03
C VAL A 396 30.90 -6.45 -1.99
N ASP A 397 31.46 -7.36 -1.21
CA ASP A 397 32.42 -7.01 -0.16
C ASP A 397 33.89 -7.15 -0.52
N ALA A 398 34.74 -6.82 0.45
CA ALA A 398 36.19 -6.85 0.38
C ALA A 398 36.77 -8.21 -0.08
N GLU A 399 36.03 -9.31 0.12
CA GLU A 399 36.40 -10.69 -0.22
C GLU A 399 35.73 -11.22 -1.50
N GLY A 400 34.94 -10.37 -2.19
CA GLY A 400 34.17 -10.71 -3.38
C GLY A 400 32.87 -11.48 -3.11
N THR A 401 32.33 -11.39 -1.90
CA THR A 401 31.11 -12.09 -1.50
C THR A 401 29.86 -11.30 -1.87
N LEU A 402 28.88 -11.98 -2.46
CA LEU A 402 27.58 -11.40 -2.80
C LEU A 402 26.75 -11.23 -1.52
N ARG A 403 26.35 -9.99 -1.21
CA ARG A 403 25.39 -9.66 -0.15
C ARG A 403 24.13 -9.07 -0.77
N SER A 404 22.97 -9.65 -0.52
CA SER A 404 21.70 -9.02 -0.89
C SER A 404 21.16 -8.18 0.26
N ASN A 405 20.34 -7.19 -0.07
CA ASN A 405 19.60 -6.35 0.88
C ASN A 405 18.09 -6.45 0.62
N SER A 406 17.65 -7.46 -0.14
CA SER A 406 16.26 -7.67 -0.55
C SER A 406 16.08 -9.10 -1.07
N TRP A 407 15.18 -9.87 -0.47
CA TRP A 407 14.87 -11.25 -0.88
C TRP A 407 13.36 -11.38 -1.17
N SER A 408 13.00 -12.21 -2.16
CA SER A 408 11.60 -12.54 -2.45
C SER A 408 11.24 -13.90 -1.84
N PRO A 409 10.06 -14.08 -1.23
CA PRO A 409 9.61 -15.40 -0.80
C PRO A 409 9.43 -16.31 -2.03
N LEU A 410 9.85 -17.56 -1.92
CA LEU A 410 9.79 -18.57 -3.00
C LEU A 410 8.36 -18.73 -3.54
N ILE A 411 7.35 -18.56 -2.69
CA ILE A 411 5.97 -18.29 -3.10
C ILE A 411 5.52 -16.95 -2.49
N ASN A 412 5.28 -15.96 -3.36
CA ASN A 412 4.69 -14.69 -2.97
C ASN A 412 3.15 -14.82 -2.88
N GLN A 413 2.60 -14.68 -1.67
CA GLN A 413 1.16 -14.81 -1.43
C GLN A 413 0.34 -13.80 -2.24
N VAL A 414 0.78 -12.54 -2.34
CA VAL A 414 0.03 -11.45 -2.99
C VAL A 414 -0.11 -11.67 -4.50
N THR A 415 1.00 -11.99 -5.18
CA THR A 415 0.95 -12.27 -6.63
C THR A 415 0.23 -13.59 -6.93
N SER A 416 0.29 -14.57 -6.02
CA SER A 416 -0.49 -15.81 -6.12
C SER A 416 -2.00 -15.58 -6.03
N VAL A 417 -2.45 -14.67 -5.16
CA VAL A 417 -3.86 -14.24 -5.11
C VAL A 417 -4.26 -13.56 -6.41
N TYR A 418 -3.50 -12.55 -6.86
CA TYR A 418 -3.83 -11.82 -8.09
C TYR A 418 -3.86 -12.73 -9.33
N LYS A 419 -2.89 -13.64 -9.48
CA LYS A 419 -2.89 -14.62 -10.57
C LYS A 419 -4.12 -15.53 -10.50
N LYS A 420 -4.40 -16.17 -9.36
CA LYS A 420 -5.57 -17.07 -9.21
C LYS A 420 -6.89 -16.34 -9.50
N ASP A 421 -7.02 -15.11 -9.05
CA ASP A 421 -8.22 -14.29 -9.27
C ASP A 421 -8.37 -13.89 -10.74
N ASN A 422 -7.27 -13.50 -11.40
CA ASN A 422 -7.24 -13.25 -12.84
C ASN A 422 -7.55 -14.51 -13.67
N GLU A 423 -7.09 -15.69 -13.24
CA GLU A 423 -7.32 -16.96 -13.95
C GLU A 423 -8.73 -17.54 -13.75
N THR A 424 -9.30 -17.42 -12.54
CA THR A 424 -10.47 -18.22 -12.11
C THR A 424 -11.69 -17.41 -11.65
N ARG A 425 -11.54 -16.12 -11.30
CA ARG A 425 -12.66 -15.27 -10.83
C ARG A 425 -13.16 -14.28 -11.89
N ARG A 426 -12.32 -13.86 -12.84
CA ARG A 426 -12.70 -13.01 -13.97
C ARG A 426 -13.65 -13.69 -14.95
N ALA A 427 -14.52 -12.90 -15.59
CA ALA A 427 -15.31 -13.38 -16.72
C ALA A 427 -14.48 -13.60 -17.99
N PHE A 428 -13.44 -12.78 -18.18
CA PHE A 428 -12.42 -12.85 -19.23
C PHE A 428 -11.05 -13.10 -18.59
N GLY A 429 -10.78 -14.36 -18.22
CA GLY A 429 -9.60 -14.72 -17.43
C GLY A 429 -8.28 -14.70 -18.22
N TYR A 430 -7.17 -14.47 -17.50
CA TYR A 430 -5.81 -14.43 -18.07
C TYR A 430 -4.74 -14.85 -17.04
N GLY A 431 -3.58 -15.31 -17.51
CA GLY A 431 -2.62 -16.12 -16.74
C GLY A 431 -1.60 -15.35 -15.89
N SER A 432 -1.50 -14.03 -16.02
CA SER A 432 -0.56 -13.22 -15.22
C SER A 432 -1.15 -12.73 -13.89
N TYR A 433 -0.27 -12.31 -12.98
CA TYR A 433 -0.68 -11.61 -11.74
C TYR A 433 -0.90 -10.10 -11.94
N TRP A 434 -0.78 -9.59 -13.17
CA TRP A 434 -0.84 -8.15 -13.43
C TRP A 434 -2.29 -7.63 -13.44
N TRP A 435 -2.44 -6.37 -13.05
CA TRP A 435 -3.69 -5.63 -13.11
C TRP A 435 -3.92 -5.06 -14.50
N ARG A 436 -5.18 -4.85 -14.92
CA ARG A 436 -5.45 -3.97 -16.06
C ARG A 436 -5.11 -2.54 -15.64
N SER A 437 -4.36 -1.83 -16.48
CA SER A 437 -4.11 -0.40 -16.36
C SER A 437 -5.39 0.42 -16.61
N GLY A 438 -5.39 1.70 -16.21
CA GLY A 438 -6.53 2.59 -16.44
C GLY A 438 -7.02 2.63 -17.90
N GLY A 439 -6.10 2.62 -18.88
CA GLY A 439 -6.46 2.54 -20.30
C GLY A 439 -7.18 1.23 -20.65
N GLN A 440 -6.64 0.08 -20.21
CA GLN A 440 -7.26 -1.24 -20.46
C GLN A 440 -8.63 -1.39 -19.77
N ILE A 441 -8.82 -0.75 -18.61
CA ILE A 441 -10.13 -0.66 -17.94
C ILE A 441 -11.11 0.16 -18.79
N LEU A 442 -10.70 1.27 -19.40
CA LEU A 442 -11.54 2.08 -20.29
C LEU A 442 -11.88 1.32 -21.59
N ASP A 443 -10.87 0.80 -22.28
CA ASP A 443 -11.02 0.10 -23.57
C ASP A 443 -11.82 -1.22 -23.45
N GLY A 444 -11.79 -1.85 -22.28
CA GLY A 444 -12.37 -3.18 -22.05
C GLY A 444 -11.49 -4.30 -22.62
N THR A 445 -10.17 -4.13 -22.53
CA THR A 445 -9.18 -5.08 -23.05
C THR A 445 -8.61 -5.96 -21.92
N TYR A 446 -8.22 -7.19 -22.29
CA TYR A 446 -7.71 -8.21 -21.37
C TYR A 446 -6.49 -8.90 -22.01
N GLU A 447 -5.53 -9.31 -21.20
CA GLU A 447 -4.36 -10.07 -21.65
C GLU A 447 -4.81 -11.40 -22.27
N GLY A 448 -4.31 -11.74 -23.47
CA GLY A 448 -4.71 -12.98 -24.15
C GLY A 448 -6.17 -13.02 -24.64
N TRP A 449 -6.78 -11.86 -24.92
CA TRP A 449 -8.10 -11.76 -25.57
C TRP A 449 -8.09 -10.73 -26.72
N THR A 450 -8.74 -11.08 -27.82
CA THR A 450 -8.95 -10.19 -28.97
C THR A 450 -10.37 -9.62 -28.94
N LYS A 451 -10.50 -8.29 -28.90
CA LYS A 451 -11.78 -7.56 -28.97
C LYS A 451 -12.11 -7.20 -30.42
N LYS A 452 -13.34 -7.45 -30.86
CA LYS A 452 -13.88 -7.13 -32.18
C LYS A 452 -15.22 -6.40 -32.05
N ASP A 453 -15.36 -5.24 -32.68
CA ASP A 453 -16.65 -4.55 -32.80
C ASP A 453 -17.60 -5.34 -33.70
N ILE A 454 -18.83 -5.56 -33.23
CA ILE A 454 -19.91 -6.23 -33.96
C ILE A 454 -21.21 -5.42 -33.94
N THR A 455 -21.19 -4.15 -33.52
CA THR A 455 -22.37 -3.29 -33.32
C THR A 455 -23.25 -3.24 -34.57
N SER A 456 -22.64 -3.07 -35.75
CA SER A 456 -23.33 -2.98 -37.05
C SER A 456 -23.51 -4.34 -37.75
N SER A 457 -23.26 -5.47 -37.08
CA SER A 457 -23.45 -6.80 -37.67
C SER A 457 -24.94 -7.16 -37.80
N GLN A 458 -25.27 -8.04 -38.75
CA GLN A 458 -26.66 -8.44 -39.05
C GLN A 458 -27.44 -8.97 -37.83
N GLU A 459 -26.74 -9.59 -36.86
CA GLU A 459 -27.36 -10.10 -35.63
C GLU A 459 -27.82 -8.99 -34.67
N TYR A 460 -27.09 -7.86 -34.62
CA TYR A 460 -27.27 -6.80 -33.63
C TYR A 460 -27.83 -5.49 -34.20
N ALA A 461 -27.71 -5.23 -35.51
CA ALA A 461 -28.24 -4.03 -36.16
C ALA A 461 -29.75 -3.83 -35.92
N LYS A 462 -30.51 -4.92 -35.74
CA LYS A 462 -31.94 -4.91 -35.43
C LYS A 462 -32.33 -4.24 -34.11
N TYR A 463 -31.38 -4.00 -33.20
CA TYR A 463 -31.62 -3.29 -31.93
C TYR A 463 -31.56 -1.76 -32.06
N SER A 464 -31.23 -1.23 -33.25
CA SER A 464 -31.24 0.22 -33.55
C SER A 464 -30.34 1.06 -32.62
N VAL A 465 -29.21 0.50 -32.22
CA VAL A 465 -28.16 1.14 -31.41
C VAL A 465 -26.86 1.27 -32.21
N SER A 466 -26.05 2.27 -31.87
CA SER A 466 -24.85 2.64 -32.62
C SER A 466 -23.80 3.30 -31.72
N LYS A 467 -22.55 3.36 -32.18
CA LYS A 467 -21.49 4.09 -31.47
C LYS A 467 -21.77 5.59 -31.33
N SER A 468 -22.54 6.18 -32.24
CA SER A 468 -23.07 7.56 -32.12
C SER A 468 -24.11 7.72 -31.00
N ASP A 469 -24.75 6.63 -30.55
CA ASP A 469 -25.55 6.62 -29.33
C ASP A 469 -24.70 6.45 -28.06
N GLY A 470 -23.37 6.33 -28.17
CA GLY A 470 -22.52 5.94 -27.06
C GLY A 470 -22.65 4.46 -26.68
N ILE A 471 -23.14 3.61 -27.59
CA ILE A 471 -23.31 2.16 -27.39
C ILE A 471 -22.39 1.38 -28.33
N GLU A 472 -21.53 0.53 -27.77
CA GLU A 472 -20.73 -0.46 -28.50
C GLU A 472 -21.14 -1.87 -28.09
N ILE A 473 -21.30 -2.76 -29.08
CA ILE A 473 -21.42 -4.21 -28.87
C ILE A 473 -20.20 -4.88 -29.49
N ALA A 474 -19.44 -5.61 -28.69
CA ALA A 474 -18.20 -6.27 -29.10
C ALA A 474 -18.21 -7.77 -28.75
N GLU A 475 -17.55 -8.58 -29.59
CA GLU A 475 -17.16 -9.96 -29.26
C GLU A 475 -15.72 -9.95 -28.75
N LEU A 476 -15.47 -10.60 -27.62
CA LEU A 476 -14.13 -10.94 -27.13
C LEU A 476 -13.91 -12.43 -27.37
N THR A 477 -12.80 -12.77 -28.04
CA THR A 477 -12.37 -14.15 -28.29
C THR A 477 -11.03 -14.40 -27.63
N LYS A 478 -10.89 -15.54 -26.95
CA LYS A 478 -9.67 -15.94 -26.24
C LYS A 478 -8.58 -16.31 -27.25
N ASN A 479 -7.38 -15.80 -27.03
CA ASN A 479 -6.23 -16.10 -27.88
C ASN A 479 -5.64 -17.48 -27.54
N ALA A 480 -4.96 -18.11 -28.51
CA ALA A 480 -4.40 -19.46 -28.34
C ALA A 480 -3.21 -19.53 -27.34
N ASP A 481 -2.59 -18.39 -27.01
CA ASP A 481 -1.54 -18.25 -25.99
C ASP A 481 -2.11 -18.05 -24.57
N ASN A 482 -3.42 -17.81 -24.42
CA ASN A 482 -4.05 -17.60 -23.12
C ASN A 482 -4.26 -18.93 -22.38
N THR A 483 -3.36 -19.21 -21.46
CA THR A 483 -3.32 -20.43 -20.63
C THR A 483 -4.28 -20.43 -19.44
N ALA A 484 -5.11 -19.40 -19.26
CA ALA A 484 -5.97 -19.27 -18.09
C ALA A 484 -7.11 -20.30 -18.02
N GLN A 485 -7.47 -20.67 -16.79
CA GLN A 485 -8.59 -21.56 -16.43
C GLN A 485 -9.96 -20.85 -16.50
N THR A 486 -10.13 -19.96 -17.49
CA THR A 486 -11.41 -19.31 -17.80
C THR A 486 -12.41 -20.34 -18.31
N ALA A 487 -13.66 -20.29 -17.83
CA ALA A 487 -14.77 -21.14 -18.27
C ALA A 487 -15.36 -20.72 -19.64
N ARG A 488 -14.67 -19.85 -20.39
CA ARG A 488 -15.13 -19.23 -21.64
C ARG A 488 -13.96 -19.00 -22.58
N ASP A 489 -14.16 -19.33 -23.85
CA ASP A 489 -13.24 -18.98 -24.95
C ASP A 489 -13.79 -17.84 -25.84
N LYS A 490 -15.06 -17.43 -25.64
CA LYS A 490 -15.64 -16.22 -26.21
C LYS A 490 -16.71 -15.60 -25.32
N GLY A 491 -17.00 -14.31 -25.50
CA GLY A 491 -18.09 -13.63 -24.80
C GLY A 491 -18.50 -12.30 -25.46
N ILE A 492 -19.77 -11.91 -25.29
CA ILE A 492 -20.32 -10.65 -25.81
C ILE A 492 -20.26 -9.57 -24.72
N VAL A 493 -19.79 -8.38 -25.11
CA VAL A 493 -19.60 -7.22 -24.24
C VAL A 493 -20.42 -6.06 -24.77
N ILE A 494 -21.22 -5.42 -23.91
CA ILE A 494 -21.98 -4.21 -24.23
C ILE A 494 -21.40 -3.06 -23.41
N THR A 495 -20.85 -2.06 -24.07
CA THR A 495 -20.34 -0.84 -23.44
C THR A 495 -21.29 0.32 -23.73
N ILE A 496 -21.65 1.08 -22.69
CA ILE A 496 -22.58 2.21 -22.77
C ILE A 496 -22.00 3.41 -22.03
N ASP A 497 -21.84 4.54 -22.72
CA ASP A 497 -21.48 5.84 -22.16
C ASP A 497 -22.73 6.65 -21.81
N PHE A 498 -23.00 6.84 -20.51
CA PHE A 498 -24.15 7.60 -20.00
C PHE A 498 -23.98 9.12 -20.05
N SER A 499 -22.84 9.61 -20.53
CA SER A 499 -22.69 11.00 -20.96
C SER A 499 -23.40 11.28 -22.29
N ASN A 500 -23.67 10.23 -23.08
CA ASN A 500 -24.53 10.31 -24.26
C ASN A 500 -26.02 10.12 -23.89
N GLU A 501 -26.83 11.15 -24.13
CA GLU A 501 -28.25 11.14 -23.78
C GLU A 501 -29.07 10.12 -24.60
N SER A 502 -28.66 9.84 -25.85
CA SER A 502 -29.31 8.79 -26.67
C SER A 502 -29.04 7.41 -26.09
N GLY A 503 -27.79 7.16 -25.67
CA GLY A 503 -27.39 5.92 -25.01
C GLY A 503 -28.20 5.66 -23.75
N TYR A 504 -28.28 6.65 -22.85
CA TYR A 504 -29.12 6.59 -21.65
C TYR A 504 -30.58 6.25 -21.97
N LYS A 505 -31.21 6.96 -22.92
CA LYS A 505 -32.61 6.73 -23.34
C LYS A 505 -32.83 5.35 -23.96
N LYS A 506 -31.89 4.84 -24.78
CA LYS A 506 -32.00 3.53 -25.45
C LYS A 506 -31.68 2.34 -24.54
N THR A 507 -30.86 2.53 -23.51
CA THR A 507 -30.29 1.45 -22.67
C THR A 507 -31.33 0.48 -22.13
N LYS A 508 -32.40 0.97 -21.49
CA LYS A 508 -33.39 0.10 -20.84
C LYS A 508 -34.04 -0.85 -21.85
N LYS A 509 -34.49 -0.29 -22.99
CA LYS A 509 -35.08 -1.06 -24.09
C LYS A 509 -34.09 -2.05 -24.71
N LEU A 510 -32.82 -1.68 -24.90
CA LEU A 510 -31.79 -2.58 -25.41
C LEU A 510 -31.66 -3.82 -24.51
N ILE A 511 -31.59 -3.63 -23.18
CA ILE A 511 -31.47 -4.74 -22.22
C ILE A 511 -32.75 -5.61 -22.24
N GLU A 512 -33.93 -5.01 -22.35
CA GLU A 512 -35.22 -5.71 -22.45
C GLU A 512 -35.33 -6.55 -23.73
N ASP A 513 -34.98 -6.00 -24.90
CA ASP A 513 -34.99 -6.69 -26.18
C ASP A 513 -33.96 -7.84 -26.22
N LEU A 514 -32.75 -7.63 -25.70
CA LEU A 514 -31.71 -8.67 -25.62
C LEU A 514 -32.14 -9.84 -24.71
N LYS A 515 -32.77 -9.55 -23.57
CA LYS A 515 -33.34 -10.56 -22.67
C LYS A 515 -34.48 -11.33 -23.34
N LYS A 516 -35.37 -10.64 -24.04
CA LYS A 516 -36.48 -11.23 -24.81
C LYS A 516 -35.98 -12.17 -25.90
N ASP A 517 -34.87 -11.81 -26.56
CA ASP A 517 -34.21 -12.61 -27.59
C ASP A 517 -33.26 -13.69 -27.05
N GLY A 518 -33.18 -13.87 -25.73
CA GLY A 518 -32.33 -14.89 -25.09
C GLY A 518 -30.81 -14.68 -25.26
N LYS A 519 -30.36 -13.45 -25.57
CA LYS A 519 -28.94 -13.16 -25.85
C LYS A 519 -28.09 -13.26 -24.59
N GLN A 520 -27.09 -14.15 -24.60
CA GLN A 520 -26.15 -14.30 -23.50
C GLN A 520 -25.04 -13.24 -23.56
N ILE A 521 -25.32 -12.10 -22.91
CA ILE A 521 -24.33 -11.05 -22.70
C ILE A 521 -23.40 -11.46 -21.56
N THR A 522 -22.08 -11.40 -21.80
CA THR A 522 -21.04 -11.78 -20.84
C THR A 522 -20.68 -10.59 -19.94
N SER A 523 -20.62 -9.38 -20.48
CA SER A 523 -20.36 -8.16 -19.71
C SER A 523 -21.25 -7.00 -20.13
N TYR A 524 -21.78 -6.29 -19.13
CA TYR A 524 -22.30 -4.95 -19.28
C TYR A 524 -21.30 -3.97 -18.66
N ARG A 525 -20.91 -2.95 -19.42
CA ARG A 525 -19.90 -1.96 -19.04
C ARG A 525 -20.53 -0.57 -19.13
N PHE A 526 -20.82 0.02 -17.98
CA PHE A 526 -21.61 1.24 -17.84
C PHE A 526 -20.72 2.40 -17.39
N PHE A 527 -20.57 3.40 -18.26
CA PHE A 527 -19.54 4.43 -18.16
C PHE A 527 -20.15 5.81 -17.90
N HIS A 528 -19.42 6.65 -17.18
CA HIS A 528 -19.80 8.03 -16.87
C HIS A 528 -21.15 8.17 -16.15
N ILE A 529 -21.45 7.22 -15.27
CA ILE A 529 -22.65 7.22 -14.42
C ILE A 529 -22.63 8.47 -13.54
N GLY A 530 -23.71 9.25 -13.57
CA GLY A 530 -23.87 10.46 -12.76
C GLY A 530 -23.19 11.73 -13.30
N LYS A 531 -22.54 11.68 -14.48
CA LYS A 531 -21.77 12.81 -15.06
C LYS A 531 -22.64 14.01 -15.47
N ASN A 532 -23.81 13.73 -16.07
CA ASN A 532 -24.73 14.76 -16.56
C ASN A 532 -25.80 15.14 -15.52
N ASP A 533 -26.18 14.20 -14.65
CA ASP A 533 -27.10 14.41 -13.52
C ASP A 533 -26.71 13.47 -12.37
N ALA A 534 -26.42 14.04 -11.20
CA ALA A 534 -26.05 13.28 -10.02
C ALA A 534 -27.18 12.41 -9.43
N ASN A 535 -28.43 12.66 -9.84
CA ASN A 535 -29.66 11.98 -9.44
C ASN A 535 -30.31 11.19 -10.58
N GLN A 536 -29.56 10.94 -11.66
CA GLN A 536 -30.00 10.16 -12.82
C GLN A 536 -30.62 8.83 -12.35
N LYS A 537 -31.76 8.42 -12.94
CA LYS A 537 -32.55 7.24 -12.54
C LYS A 537 -31.90 5.92 -12.96
N PHE A 538 -30.69 5.69 -12.47
CA PHE A 538 -29.86 4.55 -12.81
C PHE A 538 -30.33 3.24 -12.16
N LYS A 539 -31.10 3.33 -11.07
CA LYS A 539 -31.71 2.19 -10.38
C LYS A 539 -32.57 1.36 -11.34
N ASP A 540 -33.45 1.99 -12.11
CA ASP A 540 -34.32 1.35 -13.11
C ASP A 540 -33.53 0.55 -14.16
N ILE A 541 -32.34 1.02 -14.55
CA ILE A 541 -31.44 0.35 -15.50
C ILE A 541 -30.82 -0.90 -14.86
N LEU A 542 -30.29 -0.78 -13.63
CA LEU A 542 -29.70 -1.89 -12.90
C LEU A 542 -30.74 -2.97 -12.52
N GLU A 543 -31.98 -2.57 -12.20
CA GLU A 543 -33.10 -3.50 -12.00
C GLU A 543 -33.45 -4.25 -13.30
N THR A 544 -33.33 -3.59 -14.46
CA THR A 544 -33.62 -4.18 -15.77
C THR A 544 -32.62 -5.25 -16.20
N LEU A 545 -31.38 -5.26 -15.69
CA LEU A 545 -30.35 -6.26 -16.01
C LEU A 545 -30.83 -7.72 -15.82
N PRO A 546 -30.25 -8.69 -16.57
CA PRO A 546 -30.41 -10.13 -16.29
C PRO A 546 -30.16 -10.49 -14.83
N GLU A 547 -30.79 -11.57 -14.34
CA GLU A 547 -30.58 -12.07 -12.97
C GLU A 547 -29.13 -12.57 -12.76
N ASN A 548 -28.59 -13.30 -13.73
CA ASN A 548 -27.25 -13.87 -13.70
C ASN A 548 -26.34 -13.05 -14.62
N LEU A 549 -25.21 -12.58 -14.09
CA LEU A 549 -24.28 -11.68 -14.77
C LEU A 549 -22.85 -12.20 -14.62
N PRO A 550 -22.17 -12.63 -15.70
CA PRO A 550 -20.77 -13.03 -15.62
C PRO A 550 -19.87 -11.86 -15.23
N GLN A 551 -20.12 -10.66 -15.79
CA GLN A 551 -19.44 -9.43 -15.43
C GLN A 551 -20.38 -8.22 -15.44
N LEU A 552 -20.15 -7.30 -14.51
CA LEU A 552 -20.70 -5.94 -14.53
C LEU A 552 -19.58 -4.96 -14.18
N GLU A 553 -19.27 -4.03 -15.09
CA GLU A 553 -18.32 -2.93 -14.84
C GLU A 553 -19.09 -1.60 -14.77
N LEU A 554 -18.88 -0.83 -13.70
CA LEU A 554 -19.55 0.44 -13.45
C LEU A 554 -18.51 1.55 -13.21
N LEU A 555 -18.41 2.54 -14.11
CA LEU A 555 -17.56 3.71 -13.94
C LEU A 555 -18.42 4.93 -13.59
N PHE A 556 -18.19 5.47 -12.39
CA PHE A 556 -18.92 6.59 -11.82
C PHE A 556 -18.12 7.89 -11.90
N ASP A 557 -18.77 8.96 -12.34
CA ASP A 557 -18.27 10.34 -12.29
C ASP A 557 -18.74 11.09 -11.01
N ASN A 558 -19.66 10.50 -10.23
CA ASN A 558 -20.11 11.02 -8.93
C ASN A 558 -20.12 9.95 -7.82
N THR A 559 -20.30 10.37 -6.57
CA THR A 559 -20.29 9.50 -5.38
C THR A 559 -21.66 8.94 -4.98
N ASN A 560 -22.70 9.09 -5.82
CA ASN A 560 -24.05 8.63 -5.49
C ASN A 560 -24.25 7.14 -5.80
N THR A 561 -23.92 6.30 -4.83
CA THR A 561 -23.99 4.83 -4.95
C THR A 561 -25.38 4.23 -4.67
N SER A 562 -26.40 5.03 -4.35
CA SER A 562 -27.74 4.54 -3.94
C SER A 562 -28.41 3.60 -4.96
N ALA A 563 -28.17 3.82 -6.26
CA ALA A 563 -28.68 2.96 -7.33
C ALA A 563 -28.16 1.50 -7.25
N LEU A 564 -26.99 1.27 -6.65
CA LEU A 564 -26.38 -0.06 -6.54
C LEU A 564 -27.21 -1.04 -5.71
N LEU A 565 -28.14 -0.57 -4.87
CA LEU A 565 -29.02 -1.46 -4.09
C LEU A 565 -29.92 -2.34 -4.99
N ALA A 566 -30.16 -1.94 -6.25
CA ALA A 566 -30.78 -2.78 -7.27
C ALA A 566 -30.04 -4.10 -7.55
N LEU A 567 -28.76 -4.19 -7.18
CA LEU A 567 -27.91 -5.37 -7.38
C LEU A 567 -28.07 -6.43 -6.29
N GLU A 568 -28.81 -6.17 -5.19
CA GLU A 568 -28.97 -7.14 -4.09
C GLU A 568 -29.46 -8.53 -4.58
N ASN A 569 -30.36 -8.52 -5.56
CA ASN A 569 -30.98 -9.72 -6.13
C ASN A 569 -30.31 -10.19 -7.44
N LYS A 570 -29.13 -9.66 -7.80
CA LYS A 570 -28.38 -10.02 -9.02
C LYS A 570 -27.20 -10.95 -8.68
N LYS A 571 -27.13 -12.09 -9.35
CA LYS A 571 -26.08 -13.10 -9.20
C LYS A 571 -24.89 -12.73 -10.09
N ILE A 572 -24.01 -11.88 -9.56
CA ILE A 572 -22.85 -11.33 -10.29
C ILE A 572 -21.60 -12.15 -9.99
N ASP A 573 -20.92 -12.69 -11.00
CA ASP A 573 -19.64 -13.39 -10.85
C ASP A 573 -18.49 -12.40 -10.60
N GLU A 574 -18.22 -11.49 -11.54
CA GLU A 574 -17.27 -10.37 -11.40
C GLU A 574 -18.02 -9.02 -11.37
N LEU A 575 -17.90 -8.26 -10.28
CA LEU A 575 -18.35 -6.87 -10.19
C LEU A 575 -17.15 -5.94 -10.06
N SER A 576 -17.07 -4.93 -10.92
CA SER A 576 -16.04 -3.89 -10.85
C SER A 576 -16.68 -2.51 -10.74
N ILE A 577 -16.20 -1.68 -9.80
CA ILE A 577 -16.64 -0.29 -9.67
C ILE A 577 -15.42 0.65 -9.69
N TYR A 578 -15.45 1.57 -10.64
CA TYR A 578 -14.36 2.48 -10.99
C TYR A 578 -14.78 3.94 -10.91
N THR A 579 -13.80 4.83 -10.89
CA THR A 579 -13.98 6.26 -11.17
C THR A 579 -12.74 6.80 -11.90
N GLU A 580 -12.89 7.93 -12.60
CA GLU A 580 -11.76 8.77 -13.02
C GLU A 580 -11.43 9.90 -12.03
N GLY A 581 -12.26 10.06 -10.98
CA GLY A 581 -12.05 11.04 -9.91
C GLY A 581 -11.20 10.50 -8.77
N ASN A 582 -11.30 11.14 -7.60
CA ASN A 582 -10.60 10.70 -6.40
C ASN A 582 -11.22 9.40 -5.83
N SER A 583 -10.62 8.24 -6.16
CA SER A 583 -11.02 6.92 -5.66
C SER A 583 -10.82 6.68 -4.16
N LEU A 584 -10.15 7.61 -3.48
CA LEU A 584 -9.91 7.60 -2.02
C LEU A 584 -10.79 8.61 -1.27
N SER A 585 -11.78 9.25 -1.92
CA SER A 585 -12.69 10.15 -1.19
C SER A 585 -13.52 9.39 -0.16
N ASP A 586 -13.60 9.90 1.06
CA ASP A 586 -14.47 9.40 2.13
C ASP A 586 -15.97 9.47 1.78
N ASP A 587 -16.32 10.24 0.73
CA ASP A 587 -17.64 10.28 0.10
C ASP A 587 -18.05 8.94 -0.55
N TRP A 588 -17.09 8.08 -0.91
CA TRP A 588 -17.39 6.75 -1.44
C TRP A 588 -17.89 5.84 -0.32
N ALA A 589 -19.22 5.71 -0.24
CA ALA A 589 -19.89 4.78 0.64
C ALA A 589 -20.58 3.66 -0.15
N ILE A 590 -20.59 2.43 0.38
CA ILE A 590 -21.27 1.28 -0.24
C ILE A 590 -22.35 0.72 0.70
N ASN A 591 -23.51 0.36 0.15
CA ASN A 591 -24.53 -0.39 0.87
C ASN A 591 -24.18 -1.89 0.80
N PRO A 592 -23.90 -2.60 1.92
CA PRO A 592 -23.46 -4.00 1.90
C PRO A 592 -24.41 -4.92 1.13
N TRP A 593 -25.72 -4.63 1.15
CA TRP A 593 -26.73 -5.41 0.44
C TRP A 593 -26.56 -5.41 -1.08
N ALA A 594 -26.00 -4.35 -1.67
CA ALA A 594 -25.66 -4.32 -3.09
C ALA A 594 -24.64 -5.41 -3.51
N LEU A 595 -23.87 -5.94 -2.56
CA LEU A 595 -22.85 -6.97 -2.79
C LEU A 595 -23.30 -8.38 -2.38
N LYS A 596 -24.50 -8.55 -1.80
CA LYS A 596 -25.04 -9.81 -1.26
C LYS A 596 -24.81 -11.02 -2.17
N ASN A 597 -25.25 -10.91 -3.42
CA ASN A 597 -25.13 -11.96 -4.45
C ASN A 597 -23.93 -11.77 -5.40
N THR A 598 -23.00 -10.85 -5.10
CA THR A 598 -21.73 -10.70 -5.83
C THR A 598 -20.70 -11.68 -5.28
N ALA A 599 -20.18 -12.56 -6.15
CA ALA A 599 -19.19 -13.57 -5.78
C ALA A 599 -17.78 -12.98 -5.64
N TRP A 600 -17.38 -12.10 -6.56
CA TRP A 600 -16.11 -11.40 -6.50
C TRP A 600 -16.30 -9.94 -6.88
N TYR A 601 -16.11 -9.05 -5.90
CA TYR A 601 -15.78 -7.66 -6.21
C TYR A 601 -14.32 -7.61 -6.66
N ASN A 602 -14.05 -7.07 -7.83
CA ASN A 602 -12.71 -7.03 -8.42
C ASN A 602 -11.82 -6.06 -7.65
N THR A 603 -10.81 -6.61 -6.96
CA THR A 603 -9.81 -5.84 -6.20
C THR A 603 -8.42 -5.85 -6.85
N ASN A 604 -8.31 -6.47 -8.04
CA ASN A 604 -7.05 -6.68 -8.75
C ASN A 604 -6.70 -5.50 -9.65
N ASP A 605 -7.69 -4.93 -10.34
CA ASP A 605 -7.46 -3.87 -11.32
C ASP A 605 -6.87 -2.59 -10.70
N TYR A 606 -6.29 -1.75 -11.57
CA TYR A 606 -5.46 -0.61 -11.19
C TYR A 606 -6.10 0.27 -10.11
N ASN A 607 -5.29 0.60 -9.11
CA ASN A 607 -5.60 1.53 -8.04
C ASN A 607 -4.63 2.70 -8.11
N VAL A 608 -5.10 3.89 -7.71
CA VAL A 608 -4.38 5.17 -7.75
C VAL A 608 -2.87 5.09 -7.44
N SER A 609 -2.08 5.77 -8.27
CA SER A 609 -0.64 5.99 -8.08
C SER A 609 -0.32 7.49 -8.20
N PHE A 610 0.65 7.94 -7.41
CA PHE A 610 1.22 9.29 -7.46
C PHE A 610 2.03 9.56 -8.75
N ASP A 611 2.21 8.55 -9.60
CA ASP A 611 2.99 8.61 -10.83
C ASP A 611 2.31 9.40 -11.97
N TYR A 612 1.00 9.64 -11.85
CA TYR A 612 0.23 10.40 -12.83
C TYR A 612 0.25 11.90 -12.51
N ALA A 613 0.28 12.72 -13.56
CA ALA A 613 0.25 14.18 -13.42
C ALA A 613 -1.01 14.65 -12.67
N PRO A 614 -0.94 15.67 -11.80
CA PRO A 614 -2.10 16.20 -11.10
C PRO A 614 -3.25 16.57 -12.06
N GLY A 615 -4.45 16.05 -11.80
CA GLY A 615 -5.62 16.24 -12.66
C GLY A 615 -5.74 15.29 -13.86
N ALA A 616 -4.81 14.34 -14.05
CA ALA A 616 -4.96 13.29 -15.04
C ALA A 616 -6.15 12.38 -14.70
N LYS A 617 -7.09 12.24 -15.64
CA LYS A 617 -8.18 11.26 -15.58
C LYS A 617 -7.61 9.87 -15.84
N VAL A 618 -7.78 8.96 -14.88
CA VAL A 618 -7.33 7.57 -14.96
C VAL A 618 -8.39 6.71 -14.32
N ALA A 619 -8.95 5.73 -15.04
CA ALA A 619 -9.87 4.77 -14.44
C ALA A 619 -9.15 3.96 -13.35
N THR A 620 -9.59 4.15 -12.10
CA THR A 620 -9.08 3.47 -10.90
C THR A 620 -10.24 2.81 -10.18
N ARG A 621 -10.02 1.64 -9.57
CA ARG A 621 -11.01 1.05 -8.66
C ARG A 621 -11.22 1.94 -7.44
N ILE A 622 -12.42 1.92 -6.88
CA ILE A 622 -12.79 2.70 -5.69
C ILE A 622 -12.35 1.99 -4.41
N THR A 623 -11.95 2.77 -3.38
CA THR A 623 -11.71 2.27 -2.02
C THR A 623 -12.81 2.77 -1.09
N PHE A 624 -13.79 1.91 -0.79
CA PHE A 624 -14.92 2.25 0.08
C PHE A 624 -14.48 2.34 1.55
N ASN A 625 -14.23 3.57 2.02
CA ASN A 625 -13.90 3.84 3.42
C ASN A 625 -15.13 4.12 4.30
N SER A 626 -16.32 4.14 3.70
CA SER A 626 -17.61 4.33 4.37
C SER A 626 -18.60 3.24 3.98
N LEU A 627 -19.47 2.83 4.90
CA LEU A 627 -20.71 2.10 4.60
C LEU A 627 -21.87 3.09 4.48
N ALA A 628 -22.90 2.75 3.72
CA ALA A 628 -24.15 3.52 3.65
C ALA A 628 -25.38 2.62 3.75
N PHE A 629 -26.50 3.20 4.16
CA PHE A 629 -27.82 2.56 4.11
C PHE A 629 -28.85 3.51 3.51
N ASP A 630 -29.96 2.96 3.05
CA ASP A 630 -31.02 3.68 2.33
C ASP A 630 -32.36 3.56 3.09
N ASP A 631 -33.32 4.47 2.86
CA ASP A 631 -34.64 4.52 3.55
C ASP A 631 -35.40 3.17 3.56
N SER A 632 -35.14 2.28 2.59
CA SER A 632 -35.70 0.92 2.53
C SER A 632 -35.11 -0.06 3.54
N ASP A 633 -33.93 0.22 4.09
CA ASP A 633 -33.21 -0.67 5.00
C ASP A 633 -33.66 -0.52 6.47
N TYR A 634 -34.41 0.55 6.79
CA TYR A 634 -35.03 0.74 8.10
C TYR A 634 -36.54 0.97 7.97
N GLN A 635 -37.33 -0.01 8.43
CA GLN A 635 -38.79 0.08 8.36
C GLN A 635 -39.35 1.07 9.39
N GLY A 636 -38.69 1.20 10.54
CA GLY A 636 -39.14 2.00 11.69
C GLY A 636 -39.25 1.13 12.94
N ASN A 637 -39.92 1.65 13.97
CA ASN A 637 -40.37 0.90 15.15
C ASN A 637 -39.30 0.09 15.91
N GLY A 638 -38.01 0.43 15.74
CA GLY A 638 -36.90 -0.30 16.36
C GLY A 638 -36.47 -1.59 15.64
N ASP A 639 -36.96 -1.88 14.44
CA ASP A 639 -36.41 -2.98 13.63
C ASP A 639 -35.10 -2.55 12.94
N TYR A 640 -34.00 -2.73 13.66
CA TYR A 640 -32.65 -2.48 13.15
C TYR A 640 -32.04 -3.70 12.43
N LYS A 641 -32.76 -4.83 12.26
CA LYS A 641 -32.15 -6.11 11.85
C LYS A 641 -31.43 -5.99 10.51
N ARG A 642 -32.07 -5.38 9.50
CA ARG A 642 -31.49 -5.27 8.15
C ARG A 642 -30.25 -4.37 8.08
N ILE A 643 -30.14 -3.34 8.94
CA ILE A 643 -28.91 -2.55 9.04
C ILE A 643 -27.83 -3.33 9.79
N ASN A 644 -28.17 -3.97 10.91
CA ASN A 644 -27.23 -4.78 11.70
C ASN A 644 -26.66 -5.99 10.93
N ASP A 645 -27.48 -6.66 10.14
CA ASP A 645 -27.03 -7.72 9.23
C ASP A 645 -26.06 -7.18 8.15
N GLY A 646 -26.30 -5.97 7.62
CA GLY A 646 -25.39 -5.31 6.68
C GLY A 646 -24.07 -4.87 7.32
N LEU A 647 -24.12 -4.28 8.52
CA LEU A 647 -22.93 -3.96 9.32
C LEU A 647 -22.13 -5.24 9.63
N ARG A 648 -22.80 -6.32 10.03
CA ARG A 648 -22.17 -7.62 10.27
C ARG A 648 -21.52 -8.19 9.01
N MET A 649 -22.22 -8.16 7.87
CA MET A 649 -21.71 -8.61 6.57
C MET A 649 -20.37 -7.96 6.25
N ALA A 650 -20.27 -6.63 6.41
CA ALA A 650 -19.07 -5.87 6.13
C ALA A 650 -17.97 -6.04 7.21
N TYR A 651 -18.31 -5.90 8.49
CA TYR A 651 -17.32 -5.80 9.58
C TYR A 651 -16.78 -7.13 10.09
N TRP A 652 -17.49 -8.23 9.87
CA TRP A 652 -17.15 -9.55 10.40
C TRP A 652 -17.21 -10.63 9.33
N THR A 653 -18.35 -10.80 8.64
CA THR A 653 -18.58 -11.96 7.78
C THR A 653 -17.69 -11.99 6.54
N ARG A 654 -17.64 -10.88 5.78
CA ARG A 654 -16.91 -10.75 4.50
C ARG A 654 -15.70 -9.81 4.59
N ASN A 655 -15.23 -9.47 5.79
CA ASN A 655 -14.13 -8.53 5.98
C ASN A 655 -12.74 -9.04 5.51
N ASN A 656 -12.65 -10.28 5.03
CA ASN A 656 -11.50 -10.80 4.29
C ASN A 656 -11.48 -10.30 2.82
N GLU A 657 -12.61 -9.83 2.27
CA GLU A 657 -12.70 -9.19 0.96
C GLU A 657 -12.29 -7.71 1.04
N LYS A 658 -11.38 -7.25 0.17
CA LYS A 658 -10.82 -5.88 0.29
C LYS A 658 -11.83 -4.75 0.13
N VAL A 659 -12.99 -5.02 -0.48
CA VAL A 659 -14.12 -4.07 -0.57
C VAL A 659 -14.66 -3.67 0.80
N PHE A 660 -14.49 -4.52 1.82
CA PHE A 660 -14.88 -4.28 3.20
C PHE A 660 -13.68 -4.09 4.14
N GLN A 661 -12.53 -3.61 3.63
CA GLN A 661 -11.33 -3.33 4.44
C GLN A 661 -11.00 -1.84 4.59
N GLY A 662 -11.72 -0.94 3.91
CA GLY A 662 -11.40 0.49 3.93
C GLY A 662 -9.97 0.79 3.45
N GLY A 663 -9.36 1.86 3.96
CA GLY A 663 -8.05 2.33 3.50
C GLY A 663 -6.84 1.45 3.86
N MET A 664 -6.89 0.65 4.94
CA MET A 664 -5.69 0.00 5.50
C MET A 664 -5.48 -1.47 5.06
N GLY A 665 -6.48 -2.12 4.46
CA GLY A 665 -6.34 -3.48 3.91
C GLY A 665 -6.42 -4.64 4.94
N PRO A 666 -5.94 -5.84 4.57
CA PRO A 666 -6.13 -7.05 5.39
C PRO A 666 -5.17 -7.11 6.59
N GLY A 667 -5.55 -7.91 7.59
CA GLY A 667 -4.65 -8.34 8.67
C GLY A 667 -3.65 -9.41 8.20
N LEU A 668 -2.91 -10.02 9.15
CA LEU A 668 -1.91 -11.06 8.83
C LEU A 668 -2.52 -12.46 8.62
N SER A 669 -3.76 -12.69 9.06
CA SER A 669 -4.47 -13.97 8.86
C SER A 669 -5.94 -13.71 8.51
N PRO A 670 -6.20 -13.00 7.40
CA PRO A 670 -7.49 -12.34 7.13
C PRO A 670 -8.68 -13.28 7.08
N ASP A 671 -8.48 -14.54 6.68
CA ASP A 671 -9.54 -15.54 6.57
C ASP A 671 -9.99 -16.13 7.92
N ILE A 672 -9.23 -15.98 9.02
CA ILE A 672 -9.54 -16.56 10.35
C ILE A 672 -9.44 -15.61 11.54
N LYS A 673 -8.83 -14.42 11.37
CA LYS A 673 -8.72 -13.39 12.40
C LYS A 673 -9.42 -12.11 11.93
N GLU A 674 -10.75 -12.11 12.01
CA GLU A 674 -11.57 -10.99 11.51
C GLU A 674 -11.29 -9.69 12.28
N SER A 675 -10.94 -9.78 13.56
CA SER A 675 -10.54 -8.66 14.43
C SER A 675 -9.20 -8.00 14.04
N GLU A 676 -8.31 -8.68 13.30
CA GLU A 676 -7.07 -8.09 12.76
C GLU A 676 -7.27 -7.43 11.38
N ASN A 677 -8.41 -7.64 10.72
CA ASN A 677 -8.72 -6.96 9.46
C ASN A 677 -9.19 -5.52 9.72
N SER A 678 -8.71 -4.60 8.87
CA SER A 678 -9.30 -3.27 8.70
C SER A 678 -10.74 -3.37 8.18
N TYR A 679 -11.46 -2.25 8.24
CA TYR A 679 -12.88 -2.13 7.94
C TYR A 679 -13.20 -0.66 7.56
N PRO A 680 -14.32 -0.38 6.87
CA PRO A 680 -14.75 0.99 6.57
C PRO A 680 -15.15 1.72 7.86
N THR A 681 -14.46 2.82 8.18
CA THR A 681 -14.66 3.57 9.44
C THR A 681 -15.71 4.68 9.34
N GLY A 682 -16.30 4.91 8.16
CA GLY A 682 -17.46 5.78 7.98
C GLY A 682 -18.78 5.02 7.99
N LEU A 683 -19.83 5.62 8.53
CA LEU A 683 -21.21 5.15 8.42
C LEU A 683 -22.11 6.31 7.97
N ASP A 684 -22.66 6.22 6.77
CA ASP A 684 -23.49 7.24 6.14
C ASP A 684 -24.97 6.84 6.16
N LEU A 685 -25.71 7.43 7.11
CA LEU A 685 -27.18 7.34 7.23
C LEU A 685 -27.87 8.61 6.70
N THR A 686 -27.19 9.45 5.90
CA THR A 686 -27.81 10.65 5.30
C THR A 686 -28.95 10.32 4.33
N ARG A 687 -29.15 9.04 3.96
CA ARG A 687 -30.26 8.56 3.14
C ARG A 687 -31.30 7.74 3.91
N VAL A 688 -31.21 7.69 5.25
CA VAL A 688 -32.16 7.00 6.15
C VAL A 688 -32.90 8.02 7.02
N LYS A 689 -33.97 8.62 6.47
CA LYS A 689 -34.68 9.78 7.04
C LYS A 689 -35.33 9.50 8.40
N LYS A 690 -35.72 8.24 8.61
CA LYS A 690 -36.36 7.75 9.84
C LYS A 690 -35.37 7.57 11.01
N MET A 691 -34.06 7.66 10.81
CA MET A 691 -33.05 7.53 11.88
C MET A 691 -32.50 8.89 12.29
N LYS A 692 -32.28 9.07 13.60
CA LYS A 692 -31.65 10.26 14.19
C LYS A 692 -30.41 9.95 15.03
N SER A 693 -30.05 8.68 15.18
CA SER A 693 -28.88 8.25 15.94
C SER A 693 -28.37 6.88 15.48
N LEU A 694 -27.43 6.29 16.23
CA LEU A 694 -26.96 4.92 16.06
C LEU A 694 -27.60 3.94 17.07
N LYS A 695 -28.72 4.33 17.71
CA LYS A 695 -29.50 3.50 18.63
C LYS A 695 -29.83 2.14 18.01
N GLY A 696 -29.57 1.07 18.77
CA GLY A 696 -29.84 -0.30 18.36
C GLY A 696 -28.85 -0.88 17.34
N LEU A 697 -27.80 -0.13 16.96
CA LEU A 697 -26.79 -0.61 16.01
C LEU A 697 -25.67 -1.40 16.70
N ILE A 698 -25.22 -2.47 16.06
CA ILE A 698 -24.34 -3.50 16.63
C ILE A 698 -22.97 -3.47 15.96
N PHE A 699 -21.94 -3.10 16.73
CA PHE A 699 -20.56 -2.95 16.26
C PHE A 699 -19.60 -4.05 16.74
N SER A 700 -20.04 -4.93 17.64
CA SER A 700 -19.30 -6.11 18.12
C SER A 700 -19.62 -7.38 17.31
N ASP A 701 -18.79 -8.42 17.42
CA ASP A 701 -19.08 -9.72 16.81
C ASP A 701 -19.92 -10.59 17.76
N GLN A 702 -21.22 -10.69 17.49
CA GLN A 702 -22.13 -11.51 18.29
C GLN A 702 -22.01 -13.03 18.05
N GLN A 703 -21.20 -13.49 17.08
CA GLN A 703 -21.11 -14.91 16.72
C GLN A 703 -19.74 -15.54 17.05
N LYS A 704 -18.73 -14.73 17.41
CA LYS A 704 -17.37 -15.21 17.70
C LYS A 704 -16.74 -14.39 18.82
N SER A 705 -16.84 -14.87 20.06
CA SER A 705 -16.41 -14.15 21.28
C SER A 705 -14.92 -13.79 21.34
N THR A 706 -14.06 -14.43 20.54
CA THR A 706 -12.64 -14.05 20.40
C THR A 706 -12.46 -12.68 19.72
N ASN A 707 -13.46 -12.20 18.97
CA ASN A 707 -13.47 -10.87 18.36
C ASN A 707 -14.03 -9.84 19.38
N SER A 708 -13.34 -9.70 20.51
CA SER A 708 -13.82 -9.01 21.71
C SER A 708 -13.93 -7.49 21.62
N LYS A 709 -13.26 -6.85 20.66
CA LYS A 709 -13.26 -5.38 20.49
C LYS A 709 -14.31 -4.95 19.44
N PRO A 710 -15.26 -4.05 19.77
CA PRO A 710 -16.19 -3.52 18.78
C PRO A 710 -15.49 -2.61 17.76
N ARG A 711 -16.07 -2.48 16.57
CA ARG A 711 -15.63 -1.51 15.55
C ARG A 711 -15.94 -0.08 16.01
N ARG A 712 -15.03 0.85 15.75
CA ARG A 712 -15.20 2.29 16.01
C ARG A 712 -15.37 3.06 14.70
N LEU A 713 -16.09 4.18 14.75
CA LEU A 713 -16.31 5.03 13.58
C LEU A 713 -15.43 6.29 13.65
N THR A 714 -15.01 6.81 12.50
CA THR A 714 -14.38 8.13 12.39
C THR A 714 -15.33 9.17 11.76
N ARG A 715 -16.34 8.71 11.01
CA ARG A 715 -17.34 9.56 10.35
C ARG A 715 -18.74 8.98 10.54
N ILE A 716 -19.70 9.83 10.90
CA ILE A 716 -21.13 9.48 10.95
C ILE A 716 -21.91 10.51 10.12
N GLY A 717 -22.68 10.06 9.14
CA GLY A 717 -23.63 10.87 8.39
C GLY A 717 -25.06 10.65 8.89
N LEU A 718 -25.83 11.72 9.14
CA LEU A 718 -27.22 11.66 9.63
C LEU A 718 -28.19 12.44 8.73
N TYR A 719 -29.46 12.01 8.65
CA TYR A 719 -30.45 12.77 7.90
C TYR A 719 -30.94 14.02 8.67
N ASN A 720 -30.71 15.18 8.06
CA ASN A 720 -31.38 16.43 8.41
C ASN A 720 -31.55 17.30 7.16
N ASP A 721 -32.71 17.95 7.06
CA ASP A 721 -33.11 18.87 6.00
C ASP A 721 -33.34 20.31 6.51
N SER A 722 -33.56 20.51 7.81
CA SER A 722 -33.78 21.83 8.43
C SER A 722 -32.55 22.42 9.17
N GLU A 723 -32.62 23.68 9.61
CA GLU A 723 -31.59 24.31 10.44
C GLU A 723 -31.40 23.62 11.80
N ASN A 724 -32.50 23.12 12.38
CA ASN A 724 -32.53 22.48 13.68
C ASN A 724 -32.41 20.96 13.50
N PHE A 725 -31.40 20.34 14.09
CA PHE A 725 -31.37 18.89 14.22
C PHE A 725 -32.30 18.48 15.37
N GLU A 726 -33.50 18.01 15.02
CA GLU A 726 -34.48 17.52 16.00
C GLU A 726 -34.21 16.05 16.36
N ILE A 727 -34.05 15.77 17.66
CA ILE A 727 -33.84 14.43 18.22
C ILE A 727 -34.66 14.24 19.51
N PRO A 728 -35.47 13.16 19.64
CA PRO A 728 -36.16 12.86 20.90
C PRO A 728 -35.20 12.56 22.06
N VAL A 729 -35.57 12.89 23.30
CA VAL A 729 -34.72 12.63 24.47
C VAL A 729 -34.44 11.13 24.68
N ASP A 730 -35.41 10.25 24.42
CA ASP A 730 -35.19 8.79 24.46
C ASP A 730 -34.28 8.27 23.32
N GLU A 731 -34.30 8.93 22.16
CA GLU A 731 -33.35 8.63 21.08
C GLU A 731 -31.95 9.09 21.48
N LEU A 732 -31.81 10.31 22.00
CA LEU A 732 -30.55 10.89 22.48
C LEU A 732 -29.93 10.11 23.65
N ASN A 733 -30.75 9.65 24.60
CA ASN A 733 -30.32 8.81 25.73
C ASN A 733 -29.68 7.49 25.26
N HIS A 734 -30.11 6.96 24.12
CA HIS A 734 -29.66 5.68 23.55
C HIS A 734 -28.87 5.83 22.24
N ALA A 735 -28.39 7.04 21.91
CA ALA A 735 -27.92 7.39 20.56
C ALA A 735 -26.62 6.72 20.08
N GLN A 736 -25.87 6.06 20.98
CA GLN A 736 -24.62 5.34 20.69
C GLN A 736 -23.56 6.15 19.92
N PHE A 737 -23.47 7.47 20.14
CA PHE A 737 -22.44 8.31 19.50
C PHE A 737 -21.03 8.07 20.09
N ASP A 738 -20.93 7.40 21.23
CA ASP A 738 -19.69 6.92 21.85
C ASP A 738 -18.95 5.82 21.08
N VAL A 739 -19.52 5.30 19.98
CA VAL A 739 -18.80 4.53 18.96
C VAL A 739 -17.86 5.39 18.11
N LEU A 740 -18.09 6.71 18.02
CA LEU A 740 -17.22 7.65 17.33
C LEU A 740 -15.87 7.72 18.06
N ASP A 741 -14.77 7.48 17.36
CA ASP A 741 -13.43 7.59 17.91
C ASP A 741 -13.04 9.06 18.07
N THR A 742 -12.92 9.51 19.32
CA THR A 742 -12.74 10.93 19.69
C THR A 742 -11.31 11.27 20.14
N HIS A 743 -10.32 10.41 19.86
CA HIS A 743 -8.93 10.66 20.26
C HIS A 743 -8.40 12.02 19.73
N PRO A 744 -7.80 12.88 20.58
CA PRO A 744 -7.55 14.28 20.26
C PRO A 744 -6.47 14.51 19.19
N MET A 745 -5.63 13.51 18.90
CA MET A 745 -4.56 13.59 17.90
C MET A 745 -4.95 13.06 16.51
N MET A 746 -6.14 12.48 16.35
CA MET A 746 -6.59 11.93 15.05
C MET A 746 -6.67 12.99 13.94
N ARG A 747 -6.22 12.60 12.74
CA ARG A 747 -6.36 13.37 11.49
C ARG A 747 -6.80 12.44 10.34
N PRO A 748 -7.81 12.82 9.52
CA PRO A 748 -8.73 13.96 9.71
C PRO A 748 -9.50 13.86 11.03
N LYS A 749 -10.07 14.97 11.53
CA LYS A 749 -10.78 14.91 12.80
C LYS A 749 -12.06 14.08 12.69
N PRO A 750 -12.45 13.38 13.77
CA PRO A 750 -13.72 12.69 13.82
C PRO A 750 -14.88 13.67 13.64
N LYS A 751 -15.91 13.21 12.91
CA LYS A 751 -17.02 14.07 12.50
C LYS A 751 -18.37 13.37 12.48
N ILE A 752 -19.38 14.13 12.88
CA ILE A 752 -20.79 13.88 12.62
C ILE A 752 -21.23 14.96 11.63
N PHE A 753 -21.78 14.57 10.48
CA PHE A 753 -22.22 15.47 9.42
C PHE A 753 -23.67 15.16 9.00
N PHE A 754 -24.30 16.08 8.29
CA PHE A 754 -25.73 16.03 7.98
C PHE A 754 -26.01 16.09 6.48
N ALA A 755 -27.15 15.55 6.05
CA ALA A 755 -27.57 15.53 4.65
C ALA A 755 -27.63 16.93 4.01
N ASN A 756 -28.08 17.95 4.75
CA ASN A 756 -28.06 19.36 4.35
C ASN A 756 -26.73 20.09 4.62
N ASN A 757 -25.65 19.35 4.85
CA ASN A 757 -24.29 19.85 5.11
C ASN A 757 -24.25 20.92 6.22
N SER A 758 -23.89 22.15 5.87
CA SER A 758 -23.69 23.26 6.81
C SER A 758 -24.95 24.05 7.13
N ALA A 759 -26.11 23.67 6.59
CA ALA A 759 -27.40 24.27 6.93
C ALA A 759 -27.89 23.85 8.33
N THR A 760 -27.53 22.67 8.83
CA THR A 760 -27.72 22.30 10.25
C THR A 760 -26.86 23.22 11.13
N LYS A 761 -27.49 24.02 12.02
CA LYS A 761 -26.81 24.97 12.92
C LYS A 761 -27.06 24.76 14.41
N ARG A 762 -28.21 24.19 14.79
CA ARG A 762 -28.65 24.05 16.19
C ARG A 762 -29.19 22.64 16.47
N ILE A 763 -29.30 22.30 17.75
CA ILE A 763 -29.89 21.03 18.22
C ILE A 763 -31.18 21.34 18.98
N LYS A 764 -32.25 20.59 18.69
CA LYS A 764 -33.52 20.65 19.40
C LYS A 764 -33.85 19.29 20.00
N VAL A 765 -34.01 19.22 21.31
CA VAL A 765 -34.34 17.96 22.01
C VAL A 765 -35.83 17.92 22.31
N THR A 766 -36.49 16.84 21.90
CA THR A 766 -37.97 16.73 21.90
C THR A 766 -38.48 15.52 22.70
N GLY A 767 -39.80 15.41 22.84
CA GLY A 767 -40.45 14.29 23.54
C GLY A 767 -40.42 14.37 25.06
N ASN A 768 -41.15 13.46 25.70
CA ASN A 768 -41.38 13.47 27.14
C ASN A 768 -40.33 12.61 27.86
N GLY A 769 -39.67 13.17 28.88
CA GLY A 769 -38.65 12.48 29.67
C GLY A 769 -37.54 13.41 30.15
N THR A 770 -36.50 12.83 30.73
CA THR A 770 -35.30 13.53 31.21
C THR A 770 -34.04 13.01 30.52
N LEU A 771 -33.01 13.84 30.47
CA LEU A 771 -31.70 13.46 29.96
C LEU A 771 -30.97 12.55 30.97
N THR A 772 -30.45 11.41 30.50
CA THR A 772 -29.59 10.53 31.30
C THR A 772 -28.12 10.92 31.20
N SER A 773 -27.26 10.35 32.05
CA SER A 773 -25.80 10.50 31.95
C SER A 773 -25.27 10.09 30.57
N GLN A 774 -25.83 9.03 29.96
CA GLN A 774 -25.46 8.61 28.61
C GLN A 774 -25.98 9.56 27.53
N GLY A 775 -27.21 10.09 27.68
CA GLY A 775 -27.73 11.15 26.83
C GLY A 775 -26.88 12.42 26.85
N ALA A 776 -26.38 12.81 28.02
CA ALA A 776 -25.43 13.91 28.18
C ALA A 776 -24.07 13.62 27.50
N THR A 777 -23.57 12.39 27.56
CA THR A 777 -22.35 11.98 26.82
C THR A 777 -22.58 12.05 25.30
N ASN A 778 -23.67 11.46 24.79
CA ASN A 778 -24.05 11.52 23.39
C ASN A 778 -24.18 12.98 22.89
N LEU A 779 -24.82 13.86 23.67
CA LEU A 779 -25.00 15.26 23.30
C LEU A 779 -23.68 16.05 23.25
N ARG A 780 -22.74 15.79 24.17
CA ARG A 780 -21.39 16.41 24.10
C ARG A 780 -20.61 15.94 22.89
N ILE A 781 -20.67 14.64 22.55
CA ILE A 781 -20.01 14.10 21.34
C ILE A 781 -20.61 14.74 20.09
N LEU A 782 -21.94 14.91 20.04
CA LEU A 782 -22.65 15.56 18.94
C LEU A 782 -22.27 17.04 18.76
N LEU A 783 -22.25 17.82 19.85
CA LEU A 783 -21.82 19.22 19.84
C LEU A 783 -20.35 19.41 19.42
N GLU A 784 -19.44 18.57 19.94
CA GLU A 784 -18.01 18.74 19.69
C GLU A 784 -17.54 18.23 18.33
N ASN A 785 -18.24 17.25 17.75
CA ASN A 785 -17.88 16.62 16.48
C ASN A 785 -18.86 16.91 15.33
N GLY A 786 -19.93 17.68 15.56
CA GLY A 786 -20.77 18.22 14.49
C GLY A 786 -19.95 19.13 13.56
N ARG A 787 -19.60 18.64 12.37
CA ARG A 787 -18.69 19.29 11.42
C ARG A 787 -19.22 19.24 9.98
N GLN A 788 -18.65 20.10 9.13
CA GLN A 788 -18.87 20.00 7.69
C GLN A 788 -18.32 18.66 7.14
N LYS A 789 -18.92 18.15 6.07
CA LYS A 789 -18.53 16.87 5.47
C LYS A 789 -17.07 16.88 4.98
N HIS A 790 -16.68 17.94 4.26
CA HIS A 790 -15.39 18.02 3.55
C HIS A 790 -14.26 18.74 4.30
N ASP A 791 -14.51 19.34 5.47
CA ASP A 791 -13.46 20.02 6.29
C ASP A 791 -13.66 19.84 7.81
N ASP A 792 -12.80 20.43 8.64
CA ASP A 792 -12.79 20.27 10.11
C ASP A 792 -13.72 21.26 10.87
N THR A 793 -14.39 22.19 10.17
CA THR A 793 -15.17 23.30 10.74
C THR A 793 -16.39 22.80 11.51
N LYS A 794 -16.56 23.26 12.75
CA LYS A 794 -17.78 22.98 13.55
C LYS A 794 -19.00 23.67 12.94
N ILE A 795 -20.16 22.98 12.94
CA ILE A 795 -21.43 23.57 12.48
C ILE A 795 -22.27 24.15 13.64
N PHE A 796 -22.15 23.55 14.83
CA PHE A 796 -22.83 24.01 16.06
C PHE A 796 -22.05 25.17 16.69
N THR A 797 -22.18 26.36 16.10
CA THR A 797 -21.60 27.60 16.64
C THR A 797 -22.42 28.17 17.80
N ASP A 798 -23.72 27.90 17.85
CA ASP A 798 -24.56 28.08 19.03
C ASP A 798 -24.76 26.72 19.71
N GLN A 799 -24.25 26.59 20.93
CA GLN A 799 -24.35 25.35 21.72
C GLN A 799 -25.58 25.31 22.64
N ARG A 800 -26.46 26.32 22.59
CA ARG A 800 -27.72 26.33 23.35
C ARG A 800 -28.74 25.37 22.75
N ILE A 801 -29.23 24.45 23.58
CA ILE A 801 -30.14 23.37 23.20
C ILE A 801 -31.58 23.87 23.21
N ILE A 802 -32.27 23.80 22.07
CA ILE A 802 -33.67 24.18 21.98
C ILE A 802 -34.54 23.11 22.64
N VAL A 803 -35.44 23.54 23.53
CA VAL A 803 -36.41 22.68 24.23
C VAL A 803 -37.79 23.33 24.18
N ASP A 804 -38.85 22.53 24.14
CA ASP A 804 -40.22 23.05 24.24
C ASP A 804 -40.41 23.86 25.54
N PRO A 805 -40.96 25.09 25.50
CA PRO A 805 -41.20 25.91 26.70
C PRO A 805 -41.99 25.19 27.79
N ASN A 806 -42.89 24.27 27.42
CA ASN A 806 -43.74 23.53 28.34
C ASN A 806 -43.02 22.32 28.99
N ASN A 807 -41.86 21.91 28.46
CA ASN A 807 -41.14 20.73 28.95
C ASN A 807 -40.06 21.11 29.98
N SER A 808 -40.53 21.61 31.12
CA SER A 808 -39.69 22.05 32.24
C SER A 808 -38.79 20.94 32.82
N ALA A 809 -39.27 19.68 32.81
CA ALA A 809 -38.49 18.52 33.28
C ALA A 809 -37.26 18.25 32.39
N LEU A 810 -37.42 18.28 31.07
CA LEU A 810 -36.32 18.14 30.12
C LEU A 810 -35.34 19.31 30.25
N ALA A 811 -35.84 20.55 30.28
CA ALA A 811 -35.03 21.76 30.42
C ALA A 811 -34.21 21.78 31.72
N ALA A 812 -34.80 21.36 32.84
CA ALA A 812 -34.10 21.19 34.11
C ALA A 812 -33.00 20.12 34.00
N SER A 813 -33.29 18.94 33.45
CA SER A 813 -32.31 17.85 33.32
C SER A 813 -31.11 18.20 32.41
N LEU A 814 -31.34 18.95 31.32
CA LEU A 814 -30.28 19.50 30.47
C LEU A 814 -29.41 20.51 31.22
N SER A 815 -30.04 21.42 31.96
CA SER A 815 -29.34 22.43 32.78
C SER A 815 -28.49 21.77 33.87
N SER A 816 -29.03 20.78 34.58
CA SER A 816 -28.30 19.98 35.58
C SER A 816 -27.14 19.18 34.99
N ALA A 817 -27.21 18.79 33.72
CA ALA A 817 -26.12 18.14 33.00
C ALA A 817 -25.08 19.13 32.40
N GLY A 818 -25.25 20.44 32.65
CA GLY A 818 -24.31 21.49 32.26
C GLY A 818 -24.54 22.09 30.86
N PHE A 819 -25.69 21.84 30.23
CA PHE A 819 -26.03 22.45 28.94
C PHE A 819 -26.82 23.75 29.13
N GLN A 820 -26.55 24.75 28.28
CA GLN A 820 -27.42 25.92 28.18
C GLN A 820 -28.69 25.55 27.41
N VAL A 821 -29.85 25.93 27.92
CA VAL A 821 -31.15 25.64 27.30
C VAL A 821 -31.75 26.92 26.71
N ASP A 822 -32.31 26.79 25.51
CA ASP A 822 -33.10 27.82 24.84
C ASP A 822 -34.58 27.40 24.84
N GLN A 823 -35.39 28.09 25.65
CA GLN A 823 -36.85 27.96 25.69
C GLN A 823 -37.53 29.17 25.04
N SER A 824 -36.83 29.97 24.22
CA SER A 824 -37.51 30.99 23.42
C SER A 824 -38.39 30.31 22.38
N ALA A 825 -39.71 30.53 22.50
CA ALA A 825 -40.68 29.82 21.68
C ALA A 825 -40.49 30.16 20.20
N THR A 826 -40.60 29.16 19.33
CA THR A 826 -40.71 29.37 17.87
C THR A 826 -42.07 29.99 17.53
N SER A 827 -42.22 31.28 17.81
CA SER A 827 -43.25 32.10 17.19
C SER A 827 -43.00 32.14 15.68
N GLN A 828 -44.05 31.93 14.89
CA GLN A 828 -43.92 31.99 13.44
C GLN A 828 -43.67 33.43 13.02
N ILE A 829 -42.42 33.76 12.65
CA ILE A 829 -42.13 34.94 11.85
C ILE A 829 -42.65 34.68 10.43
N LYS A 830 -43.94 34.97 10.22
CA LYS A 830 -44.46 35.20 8.88
C LYS A 830 -43.90 36.53 8.40
N PHE A 831 -43.05 36.48 7.38
CA PHE A 831 -42.78 37.64 6.56
C PHE A 831 -44.01 37.90 5.68
N ASN A 832 -44.45 39.16 5.66
CA ASN A 832 -45.36 39.70 4.65
C ASN A 832 -44.55 40.25 3.46
#